data_AF-A0A952BSB7-F1
#
_entry.id   AF-A0A952BSB7-F1
#
_cell.length_a   1.000
_cell.length_b   1.000
_cell.length_c   1.000
_cell.angle_alpha   90.00
_cell.angle_beta   90.00
_cell.angle_gamma   90.00
#
_symmetry.space_group_name_H-M   'P 1'
#
loop_
_entity.id
_entity.type
_entity.pdbx_description
1 polymer ?
#
loop_
_entity_poly.entity_id
_entity_poly.type
_entity_poly.pdbx_seq_one_letter_code
_entity_poly.pdbx_strand_id
1 'polypeptide(L)'
;MRLLFLSLCCIPFAQLHPQTLLYENFDSAEKWKINSSDGVVVSTHSDNGFSGKGIRFDVNFTLGSGYGGIFDLVSLELPENYLISFFVKAKNLPPNNFEFKLIDPSGDNVWWVNRKGYDFPSEWTKITLRKRNLSFAWGPQGGGEIKNLGRIEFIVASANGGSGSVWIDELKIEKLDPPAQITSPPVVFVNGTPDTIASKVLFDNNLKTFWSTERLYGNGGSGNFNGADDDNNIPEKDGSGSCERIEGGEDTSQYNDGKKNRNDMGEVQNKTGNSNSLNDTCKKTELLIDLTAQKEFGGLVLDWNKDHFPAYFKVEASNDYSKTDWVSLFPESGTISPNENSTKPADGSIPPGGDFKTNSENEASKGNTSATCSGYAQGRGGKFYIITPEAQFRYIKITVIDHREGYSVLNEITFKELPFADNYNNLYYEVAADYPKGYFPRYTLKQQSYFTVVGVSGDTKEGLLSEDGALETDKQSFSVEPFIFANDKFYTWSDVKISHSLAENYLPVPSVNWRTDDFSFDITSFASGKPGASVLFSEYAITNQGKTPLKGKFFLALRPFQVNPPWQDLNFYGGTAKISDVSFNGKYAVVNNKTAVIPLVFSSPEKLKNELDEGIGAPTETSGISNETFGTTTESAGSTPESFCAAGETFGAAVFDEGDITSWLSGSKIPKARSIKDEKGLASGAFSYELNLKPGETARFSFAIPQYQNINPDSLFSVAQSLYEIEYNKTKQFWADKLSRIPWSVPKELETIFSSVKSNLGYILINRDGSGIQPGSRSYERSWIRDGALTSAALLKLGLKKEVKEFAKWYSQFLYPNGKVPCVVDKRGPDPVPENDANGEFIYLIYQYYRYTGDQEFVRELFPKVSLAVDYIREMIAQRSTSHYRDNPNDSIRSLYGLVPESISHEGYSDKPMHSYWDDFFTILGLKNAVTMAQLLGYNDVARSWAETRDSFTVNLYNSIRLAVRRTGIDYIPGCAEKGDFDPTSTTIAVYPCGEINNLPQPELDNTFKHYVQFFRDRRDGKIKWNEYTPYEMRTIGTFNFSGQTDIVWELIQFFMNDQRPNGWNLWAEVVTRDYRHPRFIGDMPHTWCGSDFINAIRAMVVHERESDNSLLIAPGFPDAWYEFDQGFSFKSLPTFYGELNYEIKKKGIEAVVYIDGDLKIPEGGIRYVVPQKFRRERIELNDVHTEPNENGEIIIRSLPATVELIYWK
;
A
#
# COMPACT_ATOMS: atom_id res chain seq x y z
N MET A 1 71.42 -38.68 -35.77
CA MET A 1 71.06 -37.56 -34.86
C MET A 1 69.59 -37.73 -34.51
N ARG A 2 69.11 -38.58 -33.59
CA ARG A 2 69.23 -38.60 -32.11
C ARG A 2 69.58 -37.26 -31.41
N LEU A 3 68.63 -36.87 -30.54
CA LEU A 3 68.70 -36.09 -29.30
C LEU A 3 68.51 -34.56 -29.35
N LEU A 4 67.68 -34.10 -28.39
CA LEU A 4 67.31 -32.74 -27.96
C LEU A 4 66.19 -32.03 -28.76
N PHE A 5 64.94 -32.23 -28.35
CA PHE A 5 63.98 -31.16 -27.97
C PHE A 5 62.68 -31.81 -27.48
N LEU A 6 62.67 -32.20 -26.21
CA LEU A 6 61.50 -32.74 -25.51
C LEU A 6 61.65 -32.36 -24.03
N SER A 7 61.28 -31.11 -23.71
CA SER A 7 60.90 -30.64 -22.37
C SER A 7 60.61 -29.13 -22.42
N LEU A 8 59.39 -28.74 -22.79
CA LEU A 8 58.80 -27.40 -22.55
C LEU A 8 57.30 -27.42 -22.92
N CYS A 9 56.54 -28.28 -22.25
CA CYS A 9 55.09 -28.19 -22.14
C CYS A 9 54.72 -28.43 -20.66
N CYS A 10 53.66 -27.76 -20.20
CA CYS A 10 53.13 -27.68 -18.83
C CYS A 10 53.60 -26.46 -18.02
N ILE A 11 53.10 -25.27 -18.39
CA ILE A 11 52.72 -24.28 -17.37
C ILE A 11 51.25 -24.60 -17.04
N PRO A 12 50.90 -24.99 -15.80
CA PRO A 12 49.50 -25.07 -15.42
C PRO A 12 48.97 -23.63 -15.37
N PHE A 13 47.91 -23.34 -16.13
CA PHE A 13 47.03 -22.24 -15.79
C PHE A 13 46.45 -22.56 -14.42
N ALA A 14 47.00 -21.95 -13.37
CA ALA A 14 46.40 -22.00 -12.05
C ALA A 14 45.00 -21.39 -12.18
N GLN A 15 43.97 -22.17 -11.88
CA GLN A 15 42.65 -21.63 -11.61
C GLN A 15 42.82 -20.59 -10.50
N LEU A 16 42.57 -19.31 -10.82
CA LEU A 16 42.38 -18.26 -9.83
C LEU A 16 41.07 -18.61 -9.10
N HIS A 17 41.17 -19.44 -8.06
CA HIS A 17 40.10 -19.55 -7.08
C HIS A 17 40.09 -18.23 -6.29
N PRO A 18 38.91 -17.62 -6.06
CA PRO A 18 38.81 -16.46 -5.21
C PRO A 18 39.41 -16.78 -3.85
N GLN A 19 40.25 -15.88 -3.32
CA GLN A 19 40.93 -16.11 -2.05
C GLN A 19 39.89 -16.06 -0.93
N THR A 20 39.59 -17.22 -0.34
CA THR A 20 38.73 -17.30 0.85
C THR A 20 39.44 -16.66 2.05
N LEU A 21 38.86 -15.56 2.55
CA LEU A 21 39.36 -14.79 3.68
C LEU A 21 38.79 -15.30 5.01
N LEU A 22 37.55 -15.79 4.98
CA LEU A 22 36.88 -16.43 6.11
C LEU A 22 36.10 -17.63 5.60
N TYR A 23 36.21 -18.75 6.32
CA TYR A 23 35.38 -19.92 6.13
C TYR A 23 34.92 -20.44 7.48
N GLU A 24 33.61 -20.55 7.65
CA GLU A 24 32.95 -21.10 8.84
C GLU A 24 31.97 -22.19 8.39
N ASN A 25 32.23 -23.42 8.81
CA ASN A 25 31.41 -24.60 8.51
C ASN A 25 30.46 -24.95 9.66
N PHE A 26 30.47 -24.18 10.75
CA PHE A 26 29.55 -24.34 11.88
C PHE A 26 29.58 -25.72 12.55
N ASP A 27 30.70 -26.45 12.47
CA ASP A 27 30.89 -27.73 13.16
C ASP A 27 30.83 -27.59 14.70
N SER A 28 31.08 -26.38 15.22
CA SER A 28 30.93 -26.05 16.65
C SER A 28 30.02 -24.83 16.84
N ALA A 29 28.91 -25.04 17.54
CA ALA A 29 27.99 -23.96 17.93
C ALA A 29 28.56 -23.06 19.05
N GLU A 30 29.59 -23.50 19.79
CA GLU A 30 30.11 -22.77 20.97
C GLU A 30 30.73 -21.40 20.62
N LYS A 31 31.22 -21.26 19.38
CA LYS A 31 31.79 -20.01 18.87
C LYS A 31 30.73 -18.91 18.72
N TRP A 32 29.51 -19.30 18.37
CA TRP A 32 28.41 -18.40 18.05
C TRP A 32 27.60 -18.06 19.31
N LYS A 33 27.56 -16.78 19.64
CA LYS A 33 26.84 -16.25 20.80
C LYS A 33 25.44 -15.80 20.41
N ILE A 34 24.54 -15.81 21.38
CA ILE A 34 23.16 -15.37 21.20
C ILE A 34 23.08 -13.85 21.29
N ASN A 35 22.34 -13.22 20.37
CA ASN A 35 21.89 -11.83 20.45
C ASN A 35 20.37 -11.82 20.45
N SER A 36 19.74 -11.29 21.49
CA SER A 36 18.28 -11.26 21.62
C SER A 36 17.82 -10.01 22.37
N SER A 37 16.69 -9.45 21.95
CA SER A 37 15.98 -8.41 22.70
C SER A 37 15.12 -9.02 23.80
N ASP A 38 14.61 -8.17 24.71
CA ASP A 38 13.57 -8.55 25.65
C ASP A 38 12.35 -9.14 24.90
N GLY A 39 11.75 -10.19 25.46
CA GLY A 39 10.61 -10.88 24.85
C GLY A 39 10.94 -11.88 23.74
N VAL A 40 12.21 -12.20 23.53
CA VAL A 40 12.65 -13.22 22.55
C VAL A 40 13.55 -14.25 23.22
N VAL A 41 13.18 -15.52 23.12
CA VAL A 41 14.02 -16.63 23.59
C VAL A 41 14.74 -17.21 22.38
N VAL A 42 16.07 -17.28 22.47
CA VAL A 42 16.92 -17.88 21.44
C VAL A 42 17.72 -19.02 22.05
N SER A 43 17.90 -20.11 21.30
CA SER A 43 18.82 -21.19 21.66
C SER A 43 19.60 -21.67 20.45
N THR A 44 20.79 -22.19 20.65
CA THR A 44 21.72 -22.61 19.58
C THR A 44 22.08 -24.08 19.72
N HIS A 45 22.10 -24.80 18.61
CA HIS A 45 22.37 -26.23 18.54
C HIS A 45 23.27 -26.55 17.34
N SER A 46 24.08 -27.60 17.44
CA SER A 46 24.72 -28.21 16.26
C SER A 46 23.79 -29.27 15.68
N ASP A 47 23.52 -29.21 14.37
CA ASP A 47 22.59 -30.09 13.67
C ASP A 47 23.17 -30.49 12.28
N ASN A 48 22.44 -31.27 11.49
CA ASN A 48 22.89 -31.63 10.13
C ASN A 48 22.85 -30.41 9.20
N GLY A 49 24.01 -30.08 8.64
CA GLY A 49 24.25 -28.95 7.74
C GLY A 49 23.85 -29.26 6.28
N PHE A 50 24.14 -28.30 5.40
CA PHE A 50 24.22 -28.54 3.96
C PHE A 50 25.43 -29.44 3.64
N SER A 51 26.56 -29.20 4.32
CA SER A 51 27.75 -30.04 4.28
C SER A 51 28.19 -30.42 5.70
N GLY A 52 28.03 -31.69 6.09
CA GLY A 52 28.43 -32.12 7.44
C GLY A 52 27.50 -31.60 8.54
N LYS A 53 28.03 -30.85 9.50
CA LYS A 53 27.24 -30.18 10.55
C LYS A 53 26.99 -28.73 10.17
N GLY A 54 25.94 -28.14 10.75
CA GLY A 54 25.60 -26.74 10.62
C GLY A 54 25.08 -26.20 11.94
N ILE A 55 24.94 -24.87 12.06
CA ILE A 55 24.32 -24.27 13.23
C ILE A 55 22.82 -24.17 13.02
N ARG A 56 22.06 -24.62 14.01
CA ARG A 56 20.64 -24.31 14.15
C ARG A 56 20.48 -23.32 15.28
N PHE A 57 19.76 -22.24 15.06
CA PHE A 57 19.25 -21.43 16.15
C PHE A 57 17.73 -21.40 16.13
N ASP A 58 17.15 -21.69 17.28
CA ASP A 58 15.71 -21.66 17.51
C ASP A 58 15.36 -20.27 18.05
N VAL A 59 14.38 -19.61 17.45
CA VAL A 59 13.89 -18.29 17.86
C VAL A 59 12.43 -18.42 18.26
N ASN A 60 12.06 -17.86 19.41
CA ASN A 60 10.69 -17.80 19.90
C ASN A 60 10.37 -16.39 20.42
N PHE A 61 9.50 -15.67 19.70
CA PHE A 61 9.01 -14.35 20.09
C PHE A 61 7.90 -14.51 21.14
N THR A 62 8.27 -14.55 22.43
CA THR A 62 7.33 -14.77 23.54
C THR A 62 6.41 -13.59 23.80
N LEU A 63 6.84 -12.37 23.45
CA LEU A 63 6.03 -11.15 23.42
C LEU A 63 5.63 -10.74 21.99
N GLY A 64 5.82 -11.65 21.02
CA GLY A 64 5.54 -11.47 19.60
C GLY A 64 6.39 -10.43 18.85
N SER A 65 7.06 -9.50 19.53
CA SER A 65 7.92 -8.46 18.95
C SER A 65 9.40 -8.66 19.35
N GLY A 66 10.31 -7.85 18.80
CA GLY A 66 11.75 -7.91 19.10
C GLY A 66 12.59 -8.59 18.02
N TYR A 67 13.84 -8.93 18.36
CA TYR A 67 14.78 -9.62 17.48
C TYR A 67 15.56 -10.70 18.23
N GLY A 68 15.96 -11.75 17.51
CA GLY A 68 16.75 -12.85 18.05
C GLY A 68 17.60 -13.52 16.99
N GLY A 69 18.82 -13.90 17.36
CA GLY A 69 19.71 -14.62 16.46
C GLY A 69 21.07 -14.87 17.07
N ILE A 70 22.06 -15.02 16.20
CA ILE A 70 23.42 -15.43 16.56
C ILE A 70 24.47 -14.48 16.01
N PHE A 71 25.59 -14.39 16.68
CA PHE A 71 26.74 -13.63 16.22
C PHE A 71 28.06 -14.28 16.58
N ASP A 72 29.11 -13.89 15.85
CA ASP A 72 30.49 -14.24 16.13
C ASP A 72 31.38 -13.00 16.10
N LEU A 73 32.42 -13.01 16.92
CA LEU A 73 33.45 -11.96 16.91
C LEU A 73 34.56 -12.38 15.96
N VAL A 74 34.88 -11.50 15.01
CA VAL A 74 35.87 -11.74 13.98
C VAL A 74 36.87 -10.60 13.96
N SER A 75 38.06 -10.85 13.41
CA SER A 75 39.06 -9.80 13.17
C SER A 75 39.54 -9.95 11.75
N LEU A 76 38.86 -9.28 10.82
CA LEU A 76 39.13 -9.39 9.39
C LEU A 76 39.20 -8.01 8.75
N GLU A 77 40.28 -7.73 8.02
CA GLU A 77 40.33 -6.60 7.10
C GLU A 77 39.64 -7.01 5.79
N LEU A 78 38.57 -6.30 5.45
CA LEU A 78 37.81 -6.56 4.23
C LEU A 78 38.55 -5.93 3.03
N PRO A 79 38.70 -6.66 1.92
CA PRO A 79 39.34 -6.14 0.71
C PRO A 79 38.41 -5.11 0.04
N GLU A 80 38.94 -4.41 -0.96
CA GLU A 80 38.16 -3.42 -1.74
C GLU A 80 36.88 -4.01 -2.37
N ASN A 81 36.94 -5.28 -2.79
CA ASN A 81 35.79 -6.03 -3.32
C ASN A 81 35.74 -7.46 -2.74
N TYR A 82 34.56 -7.89 -2.32
CA TYR A 82 34.34 -9.20 -1.69
C TYR A 82 32.94 -9.76 -1.91
N LEU A 83 32.85 -11.08 -1.77
CA LEU A 83 31.64 -11.89 -1.77
C LEU A 83 31.45 -12.51 -0.39
N ILE A 84 30.22 -12.50 0.11
CA ILE A 84 29.80 -13.26 1.27
C ILE A 84 28.81 -14.31 0.78
N SER A 85 28.95 -15.56 1.19
CA SER A 85 27.93 -16.57 0.89
C SER A 85 27.72 -17.52 2.06
N PHE A 86 26.50 -18.04 2.18
CA PHE A 86 26.11 -19.02 3.20
C PHE A 86 24.83 -19.74 2.76
N PHE A 87 24.61 -20.95 3.25
CA PHE A 87 23.36 -21.67 3.07
C PHE A 87 22.39 -21.35 4.20
N VAL A 88 21.11 -21.20 3.87
CA VAL A 88 20.03 -21.02 4.85
C VAL A 88 18.87 -21.96 4.54
N LYS A 89 18.22 -22.44 5.58
CA LYS A 89 16.86 -22.99 5.55
C LYS A 89 16.16 -22.69 6.87
N ALA A 90 14.84 -22.71 6.88
CA ALA A 90 14.07 -22.65 8.11
C ALA A 90 12.96 -23.69 8.14
N LYS A 91 12.47 -23.95 9.35
CA LYS A 91 11.33 -24.84 9.58
C LYS A 91 10.41 -24.24 10.63
N ASN A 92 9.12 -24.28 10.34
CA ASN A 92 8.04 -23.79 11.20
C ASN A 92 8.16 -22.31 11.57
N LEU A 93 8.98 -21.52 10.87
CA LEU A 93 9.15 -20.09 11.12
C LEU A 93 8.27 -19.29 10.15
N PRO A 94 7.31 -18.46 10.63
CA PRO A 94 6.57 -17.55 9.78
C PRO A 94 7.50 -16.52 9.11
N PRO A 95 7.09 -15.91 7.97
CA PRO A 95 7.88 -14.86 7.34
C PRO A 95 8.21 -13.74 8.33
N ASN A 96 9.49 -13.44 8.50
CA ASN A 96 10.02 -12.44 9.43
C ASN A 96 11.19 -11.71 8.77
N ASN A 97 11.63 -10.59 9.33
CA ASN A 97 12.78 -9.88 8.76
C ASN A 97 14.04 -10.73 8.97
N PHE A 98 14.81 -10.95 7.90
CA PHE A 98 16.10 -11.63 7.98
C PHE A 98 17.21 -10.61 7.75
N GLU A 99 18.00 -10.39 8.79
CA GLU A 99 19.07 -9.40 8.83
C GLU A 99 20.42 -10.09 8.89
N PHE A 100 21.30 -9.75 7.94
CA PHE A 100 22.72 -10.09 7.99
C PHE A 100 23.51 -8.82 8.29
N LYS A 101 24.26 -8.79 9.39
CA LYS A 101 24.97 -7.59 9.85
C LYS A 101 26.47 -7.79 9.88
N LEU A 102 27.17 -6.73 9.49
CA LEU A 102 28.60 -6.53 9.65
C LEU A 102 28.81 -5.32 10.57
N ILE A 103 29.56 -5.50 11.65
CA ILE A 103 29.83 -4.45 12.62
C ILE A 103 31.34 -4.27 12.73
N ASP A 104 31.78 -3.02 12.80
CA ASP A 104 33.20 -2.70 12.94
C ASP A 104 33.75 -3.07 14.34
N PRO A 105 35.07 -2.98 14.57
CA PRO A 105 35.66 -3.27 15.88
C PRO A 105 35.23 -2.35 17.01
N SER A 106 34.62 -1.18 16.72
CA SER A 106 34.09 -0.30 17.77
C SER A 106 32.80 -0.86 18.37
N GLY A 107 32.02 -1.58 17.57
CA GLY A 107 30.69 -2.05 17.94
C GLY A 107 29.57 -1.05 17.64
N ASP A 108 29.91 0.19 17.28
CA ASP A 108 28.96 1.29 17.14
C ASP A 108 28.46 1.49 15.70
N ASN A 109 29.23 1.08 14.69
CA ASN A 109 28.88 1.24 13.27
C ASN A 109 28.43 -0.09 12.66
N VAL A 110 27.22 -0.10 12.09
CA VAL A 110 26.57 -1.29 11.55
C VAL A 110 26.30 -1.14 10.06
N TRP A 111 26.68 -2.15 9.29
CA TRP A 111 26.27 -2.35 7.90
C TRP A 111 25.41 -3.60 7.82
N TRP A 112 24.40 -3.59 6.96
CA TRP A 112 23.47 -4.71 6.90
C TRP A 112 22.88 -4.97 5.52
N VAL A 113 22.35 -6.19 5.39
CA VAL A 113 21.32 -6.56 4.42
C VAL A 113 20.07 -6.90 5.23
N ASN A 114 19.00 -6.13 5.06
CA ASN A 114 17.72 -6.38 5.73
C ASN A 114 16.68 -6.82 4.70
N ARG A 115 16.29 -8.10 4.74
CA ARG A 115 15.21 -8.65 3.92
C ARG A 115 13.91 -8.64 4.73
N LYS A 116 13.06 -7.62 4.53
CA LYS A 116 11.79 -7.49 5.25
C LYS A 116 10.81 -8.61 4.88
N GLY A 117 10.12 -9.17 5.87
CA GLY A 117 9.11 -10.22 5.67
C GLY A 117 9.63 -11.42 4.87
N TYR A 118 10.90 -11.80 5.08
CA TYR A 118 11.57 -12.86 4.34
C TYR A 118 10.85 -14.19 4.50
N ASP A 119 10.39 -14.75 3.37
CA ASP A 119 9.82 -16.09 3.30
C ASP A 119 10.96 -17.09 3.28
N PHE A 120 11.28 -17.64 4.46
CA PHE A 120 12.43 -18.52 4.61
C PHE A 120 12.23 -19.83 3.82
N PRO A 121 13.25 -20.26 3.07
CA PRO A 121 13.14 -21.48 2.29
C PRO A 121 13.11 -22.72 3.20
N SER A 122 12.26 -23.69 2.86
CA SER A 122 12.20 -24.99 3.56
C SER A 122 13.38 -25.88 3.22
N GLU A 123 13.93 -25.72 2.02
CA GLU A 123 15.11 -26.43 1.52
C GLU A 123 16.37 -25.55 1.60
N TRP A 124 17.54 -26.17 1.67
CA TRP A 124 18.81 -25.46 1.70
C TRP A 124 18.98 -24.58 0.47
N THR A 125 19.05 -23.27 0.71
CA THR A 125 19.20 -22.26 -0.33
C THR A 125 20.46 -21.46 -0.06
N LYS A 126 21.32 -21.32 -1.07
CA LYS A 126 22.52 -20.49 -0.97
C LYS A 126 22.14 -19.02 -1.10
N ILE A 127 22.49 -18.22 -0.10
CA ILE A 127 22.48 -16.76 -0.18
C ILE A 127 23.89 -16.31 -0.54
N THR A 128 23.96 -15.39 -1.48
CA THR A 128 25.18 -14.70 -1.88
C THR A 128 24.94 -13.20 -1.71
N LEU A 129 25.89 -12.50 -1.09
CA LEU A 129 25.84 -11.07 -0.79
C LEU A 129 27.17 -10.46 -1.20
N ARG A 130 27.17 -9.53 -2.14
CA ARG A 130 28.35 -8.76 -2.53
C ARG A 130 28.45 -7.50 -1.69
N LYS A 131 29.63 -6.87 -1.68
CA LYS A 131 29.86 -5.58 -1.00
C LYS A 131 28.72 -4.57 -1.19
N ARG A 132 28.24 -4.41 -2.43
CA ARG A 132 27.16 -3.47 -2.79
C ARG A 132 25.80 -3.75 -2.15
N ASN A 133 25.54 -4.99 -1.72
CA ASN A 133 24.27 -5.33 -1.07
C ASN A 133 24.22 -4.78 0.36
N LEU A 134 25.38 -4.53 0.97
CA LEU A 134 25.47 -3.98 2.32
C LEU A 134 25.24 -2.47 2.29
N SER A 135 24.27 -2.02 3.07
CA SER A 135 24.01 -0.61 3.32
C SER A 135 24.46 -0.24 4.73
N PHE A 136 24.96 0.98 4.90
CA PHE A 136 25.18 1.54 6.23
C PHE A 136 23.82 1.66 6.93
N ALA A 137 23.68 1.05 8.11
CA ALA A 137 22.44 1.02 8.86
C ALA A 137 22.40 2.20 9.84
N TRP A 138 23.34 2.24 10.79
CA TRP A 138 23.48 3.32 11.77
C TRP A 138 24.89 3.32 12.38
N GLY A 139 25.22 4.41 13.07
CA GLY A 139 26.47 4.58 13.81
C GLY A 139 27.03 6.01 13.72
N PRO A 140 27.93 6.41 14.63
CA PRO A 140 28.50 7.74 14.67
C PRO A 140 29.29 8.13 13.41
N GLN A 141 29.70 7.15 12.60
CA GLN A 141 30.39 7.40 11.33
C GLN A 141 29.49 8.07 10.27
N GLY A 142 28.16 7.89 10.37
CA GLY A 142 27.19 8.53 9.47
C GLY A 142 27.23 8.05 8.00
N GLY A 143 27.89 6.93 7.71
CA GLY A 143 27.97 6.34 6.35
C GLY A 143 29.35 5.81 5.97
N GLY A 144 29.50 5.44 4.69
CA GLY A 144 30.76 4.95 4.10
C GLY A 144 30.89 3.43 4.09
N GLU A 145 32.10 2.94 3.83
CA GLU A 145 32.39 1.51 3.69
C GLU A 145 33.04 0.94 4.96
N ILE A 146 32.71 -0.31 5.30
CA ILE A 146 33.40 -1.06 6.34
C ILE A 146 34.73 -1.59 5.82
N LYS A 147 35.82 -1.26 6.51
CA LYS A 147 37.18 -1.75 6.19
C LYS A 147 37.66 -2.83 7.13
N ASN A 148 37.35 -2.70 8.41
CA ASN A 148 37.70 -3.67 9.43
C ASN A 148 36.39 -4.25 9.98
N LEU A 149 36.30 -5.58 10.00
CA LEU A 149 35.16 -6.31 10.49
C LEU A 149 35.48 -6.85 11.88
N GLY A 150 34.67 -6.46 12.87
CA GLY A 150 34.75 -6.88 14.27
C GLY A 150 33.73 -7.95 14.65
N ARG A 151 32.56 -7.97 13.98
CA ARG A 151 31.46 -8.88 14.33
C ARG A 151 30.53 -9.14 13.13
N ILE A 152 30.06 -10.39 13.04
CA ILE A 152 29.06 -10.84 12.06
C ILE A 152 27.80 -11.29 12.81
N GLU A 153 26.61 -10.91 12.34
CA GLU A 153 25.34 -11.38 12.92
C GLU A 153 24.38 -11.94 11.88
N PHE A 154 23.66 -12.99 12.27
CA PHE A 154 22.44 -13.47 11.63
C PHE A 154 21.28 -13.23 12.59
N ILE A 155 20.36 -12.34 12.23
CA ILE A 155 19.26 -11.93 13.10
C ILE A 155 17.92 -12.18 12.41
N VAL A 156 16.98 -12.74 13.15
CA VAL A 156 15.56 -12.78 12.80
C VAL A 156 14.86 -11.71 13.62
N ALA A 157 14.30 -10.70 12.97
CA ALA A 157 13.52 -9.64 13.62
C ALA A 157 12.03 -9.81 13.31
N SER A 158 11.18 -9.62 14.32
CA SER A 158 9.76 -9.92 14.23
C SER A 158 9.03 -8.97 13.28
N ALA A 159 8.46 -9.55 12.21
CA ALA A 159 7.40 -8.94 11.40
C ALA A 159 6.05 -9.62 11.66
N ASN A 160 6.05 -10.95 11.78
CA ASN A 160 4.87 -11.77 12.10
C ASN A 160 5.00 -12.53 13.43
N GLY A 161 6.14 -12.40 14.13
CA GLY A 161 6.41 -13.09 15.38
C GLY A 161 6.48 -14.62 15.20
N GLY A 162 5.97 -15.34 16.20
CA GLY A 162 5.93 -16.80 16.21
C GLY A 162 7.20 -17.46 16.74
N SER A 163 7.39 -18.74 16.40
CA SER A 163 8.56 -19.50 16.81
C SER A 163 8.97 -20.47 15.72
N GLY A 164 10.27 -20.70 15.53
CA GLY A 164 10.78 -21.63 14.55
C GLY A 164 12.29 -21.77 14.62
N SER A 165 12.84 -22.56 13.70
CA SER A 165 14.26 -22.86 13.65
C SER A 165 14.87 -22.36 12.34
N VAL A 166 16.04 -21.75 12.42
CA VAL A 166 16.85 -21.35 11.26
C VAL A 166 18.15 -22.12 11.30
N TRP A 167 18.54 -22.70 10.16
CA TRP A 167 19.84 -23.32 9.99
C TRP A 167 20.71 -22.47 9.08
N ILE A 168 21.97 -22.32 9.44
CA ILE A 168 23.00 -21.66 8.64
C ILE A 168 24.18 -22.63 8.48
N ASP A 169 24.77 -22.65 7.28
CA ASP A 169 25.95 -23.46 6.99
C ASP A 169 26.84 -22.79 5.92
N GLU A 170 28.11 -23.22 5.84
CA GLU A 170 29.15 -22.77 4.92
C GLU A 170 29.24 -21.24 4.73
N LEU A 171 29.41 -20.47 5.82
CA LEU A 171 29.66 -19.03 5.69
C LEU A 171 31.06 -18.79 5.13
N LYS A 172 31.13 -18.14 3.97
CA LYS A 172 32.38 -17.75 3.28
C LYS A 172 32.43 -16.25 3.12
N ILE A 173 33.59 -15.65 3.36
CA ILE A 173 33.93 -14.32 2.85
C ILE A 173 35.11 -14.51 1.91
N GLU A 174 34.95 -14.10 0.66
CA GLU A 174 35.91 -14.34 -0.41
C GLU A 174 36.30 -12.99 -1.04
N LYS A 175 37.60 -12.80 -1.29
CA LYS A 175 38.07 -11.66 -2.06
C LYS A 175 37.64 -11.82 -3.51
N LEU A 176 37.07 -10.75 -4.05
CA LEU A 176 36.80 -10.63 -5.48
C LEU A 176 37.81 -9.68 -6.11
N ASP A 177 38.16 -9.94 -7.37
CA ASP A 177 38.86 -8.94 -8.16
C ASP A 177 37.95 -7.72 -8.41
N PRO A 178 38.51 -6.51 -8.57
CA PRO A 178 37.72 -5.34 -8.94
C PRO A 178 36.93 -5.61 -10.22
N PRO A 179 35.64 -5.24 -10.31
CA PRO A 179 34.86 -5.46 -11.52
C PRO A 179 35.50 -4.70 -12.69
N ALA A 180 35.83 -5.42 -13.78
CA ALA A 180 36.39 -4.80 -14.98
C ALA A 180 35.32 -3.94 -15.67
N GLN A 181 35.60 -2.65 -15.89
CA GLN A 181 34.72 -1.77 -16.66
C GLN A 181 34.68 -2.18 -18.14
N ILE A 182 33.53 -2.00 -18.82
CA ILE A 182 33.42 -2.19 -20.27
C ILE A 182 34.18 -1.05 -20.97
N THR A 183 35.46 -1.24 -21.24
CA THR A 183 36.26 -0.26 -22.00
C THR A 183 36.41 -0.64 -23.48
N SER A 184 36.07 -1.88 -23.84
CA SER A 184 36.13 -2.41 -25.20
C SER A 184 34.77 -3.04 -25.59
N PRO A 185 34.28 -2.82 -26.83
CA PRO A 185 33.03 -3.40 -27.30
C PRO A 185 33.11 -4.94 -27.33
N PRO A 186 32.00 -5.66 -27.06
CA PRO A 186 31.96 -7.12 -27.14
C PRO A 186 32.31 -7.62 -28.55
N VAL A 187 32.95 -8.81 -28.62
CA VAL A 187 33.22 -9.49 -29.89
C VAL A 187 32.18 -10.57 -30.11
N VAL A 188 31.50 -10.54 -31.26
CA VAL A 188 30.45 -11.49 -31.62
C VAL A 188 30.96 -12.51 -32.64
N PHE A 189 30.67 -13.77 -32.41
CA PHE A 189 30.88 -14.88 -33.33
C PHE A 189 29.52 -15.47 -33.71
N VAL A 190 29.30 -15.67 -35.01
CA VAL A 190 28.10 -16.33 -35.55
C VAL A 190 28.50 -17.73 -36.01
N ASN A 191 27.88 -18.77 -35.44
CA ASN A 191 28.20 -20.18 -35.71
C ASN A 191 29.72 -20.46 -35.64
N GLY A 192 30.41 -19.85 -34.66
CA GLY A 192 31.84 -20.01 -34.43
C GLY A 192 32.76 -19.11 -35.29
N THR A 193 32.22 -18.26 -36.17
CA THR A 193 33.02 -17.34 -37.01
C THR A 193 32.88 -15.90 -36.52
N PRO A 194 33.98 -15.13 -36.33
CA PRO A 194 33.89 -13.71 -35.95
C PRO A 194 33.05 -12.90 -36.94
N ASP A 195 32.11 -12.10 -36.43
CA ASP A 195 31.27 -11.19 -37.23
C ASP A 195 31.45 -9.75 -36.71
N THR A 196 32.25 -8.97 -37.44
CA THR A 196 32.57 -7.58 -37.11
C THR A 196 31.38 -6.65 -37.23
N ILE A 197 30.38 -7.00 -38.06
CA ILE A 197 29.18 -6.20 -38.23
C ILE A 197 28.26 -6.45 -37.03
N ALA A 198 28.01 -7.72 -36.67
CA ALA A 198 27.26 -8.08 -35.47
C ALA A 198 27.86 -7.43 -34.21
N SER A 199 29.18 -7.45 -34.07
CA SER A 199 29.92 -6.81 -32.97
C SER A 199 29.73 -5.29 -32.87
N LYS A 200 29.37 -4.64 -33.99
CA LYS A 200 29.11 -3.20 -34.04
C LYS A 200 27.62 -2.91 -33.84
N VAL A 201 26.76 -3.49 -34.66
CA VAL A 201 25.34 -3.11 -34.75
C VAL A 201 24.51 -3.55 -33.55
N LEU A 202 24.89 -4.63 -32.86
CA LEU A 202 24.14 -5.11 -31.68
C LEU A 202 24.42 -4.28 -30.41
N PHE A 203 25.40 -3.38 -30.43
CA PHE A 203 25.87 -2.63 -29.25
C PHE A 203 26.11 -1.14 -29.53
N ASP A 204 25.61 -0.59 -30.65
CA ASP A 204 25.83 0.82 -31.03
C ASP A 204 24.73 1.78 -30.57
N ASN A 205 23.74 1.28 -29.80
CA ASN A 205 22.56 2.01 -29.35
C ASN A 205 21.78 2.69 -30.50
N ASN A 206 21.83 2.14 -31.71
CA ASN A 206 21.14 2.67 -32.87
C ASN A 206 20.12 1.66 -33.41
N LEU A 207 18.84 1.88 -33.10
CA LEU A 207 17.74 1.02 -33.56
C LEU A 207 17.50 1.03 -35.09
N LYS A 208 18.24 1.86 -35.85
CA LYS A 208 18.23 1.81 -37.34
C LYS A 208 19.17 0.74 -37.91
N THR A 209 20.08 0.22 -37.09
CA THR A 209 20.99 -0.86 -37.44
C THR A 209 20.53 -2.14 -36.74
N PHE A 210 20.73 -3.29 -37.39
CA PHE A 210 20.28 -4.58 -36.88
C PHE A 210 21.14 -5.72 -37.42
N TRP A 211 21.04 -6.88 -36.78
CA TRP A 211 21.63 -8.13 -37.26
C TRP A 211 20.51 -9.12 -37.65
N SER A 212 20.70 -9.85 -38.76
CA SER A 212 19.72 -10.82 -39.28
C SER A 212 20.37 -12.19 -39.51
N THR A 213 19.63 -13.26 -39.22
CA THR A 213 20.05 -14.64 -39.51
C THR A 213 20.02 -14.95 -41.02
N GLU A 214 19.39 -14.11 -41.84
CA GLU A 214 19.35 -14.26 -43.31
C GLU A 214 20.74 -14.12 -43.96
N ARG A 215 21.66 -13.39 -43.31
CA ARG A 215 23.06 -13.27 -43.76
C ARG A 215 23.79 -14.60 -43.89
N LEU A 216 23.30 -15.67 -43.25
CA LEU A 216 23.84 -17.01 -43.34
C LEU A 216 23.37 -17.78 -44.59
N TYR A 217 22.40 -17.26 -45.35
CA TYR A 217 21.77 -17.96 -46.49
C TYR A 217 21.99 -17.30 -47.86
N GLY A 218 22.63 -16.13 -47.92
CA GLY A 218 23.05 -15.50 -49.17
C GLY A 218 24.43 -15.97 -49.60
N ASN A 219 24.51 -16.79 -50.65
CA ASN A 219 25.76 -17.05 -51.37
C ASN A 219 26.41 -15.71 -51.76
N GLY A 220 27.58 -15.41 -51.19
CA GLY A 220 28.58 -14.45 -51.66
C GLY A 220 28.06 -13.15 -52.29
N GLY A 221 27.86 -12.12 -51.47
CA GLY A 221 27.66 -10.75 -51.96
C GLY A 221 27.71 -9.73 -50.84
N SER A 222 28.77 -8.92 -50.80
CA SER A 222 28.88 -7.74 -49.95
C SER A 222 27.79 -6.72 -50.32
N GLY A 223 26.69 -6.69 -49.55
CA GLY A 223 25.67 -5.65 -49.63
C GLY A 223 25.66 -4.82 -48.36
N ASN A 224 26.27 -3.63 -48.42
CA ASN A 224 25.99 -2.54 -47.48
C ASN A 224 24.54 -2.10 -47.70
N PHE A 225 23.66 -2.34 -46.73
CA PHE A 225 22.45 -1.53 -46.57
C PHE A 225 22.77 -0.38 -45.62
N ASN A 226 23.57 0.58 -46.10
CA ASN A 226 23.63 1.92 -45.51
C ASN A 226 22.49 2.72 -46.14
N GLY A 227 21.38 2.88 -45.43
CA GLY A 227 20.39 3.90 -45.74
C GLY A 227 20.80 5.22 -45.11
N ALA A 228 21.70 5.95 -45.79
CA ALA A 228 21.97 7.36 -45.51
C ALA A 228 22.37 8.04 -46.82
N ASP A 229 21.42 8.77 -47.42
CA ASP A 229 21.62 9.98 -48.20
C ASP A 229 20.47 10.90 -47.74
N ASP A 230 20.77 11.88 -46.89
CA ASP A 230 20.98 13.29 -47.25
C ASP A 230 19.72 13.96 -47.82
N ASP A 231 19.04 14.74 -46.98
CA ASP A 231 18.47 16.04 -47.39
C ASP A 231 18.06 16.87 -46.16
N ASN A 232 18.95 17.77 -45.77
CA ASN A 232 18.61 19.00 -45.05
C ASN A 232 19.17 20.16 -45.87
N ASN A 233 18.39 20.60 -46.86
CA ASN A 233 18.56 21.92 -47.45
C ASN A 233 17.17 22.51 -47.73
N ILE A 234 16.79 23.46 -46.89
CA ILE A 234 15.62 24.33 -47.11
C ILE A 234 15.99 25.30 -48.24
N PRO A 235 15.10 25.51 -49.22
CA PRO A 235 14.46 26.82 -49.29
C PRO A 235 12.95 26.79 -49.58
N GLU A 236 12.31 27.84 -49.10
CA GLU A 236 10.92 28.27 -49.26
C GLU A 236 10.34 28.08 -50.69
N LYS A 237 9.07 27.65 -50.81
CA LYS A 237 7.94 28.47 -51.29
C LYS A 237 6.69 27.65 -51.69
N ASP A 238 5.55 28.21 -51.30
CA ASP A 238 4.27 28.30 -52.00
C ASP A 238 3.58 27.04 -52.55
N GLY A 239 2.43 26.72 -51.93
CA GLY A 239 1.15 26.94 -52.59
C GLY A 239 0.44 25.75 -53.27
N SER A 240 -0.84 25.59 -52.90
CA SER A 240 -1.94 24.88 -53.61
C SER A 240 -1.82 23.35 -53.72
N GLY A 241 -2.82 22.57 -53.27
CA GLY A 241 -4.05 22.29 -54.02
C GLY A 241 -3.72 21.24 -55.10
N SER A 242 -4.33 20.06 -55.22
CA SER A 242 -5.73 19.69 -55.05
C SER A 242 -5.87 18.16 -55.18
N CYS A 243 -7.03 17.66 -54.77
CA CYS A 243 -7.54 16.32 -55.03
C CYS A 243 -7.67 15.96 -56.53
N GLU A 244 -7.90 14.65 -56.73
CA GLU A 244 -8.67 13.98 -57.80
C GLU A 244 -7.92 13.14 -58.85
N ARG A 245 -8.05 11.81 -58.69
CA ARG A 245 -8.80 10.86 -59.54
C ARG A 245 -8.63 10.99 -61.07
N ILE A 246 -8.27 9.88 -61.74
CA ILE A 246 -9.09 9.14 -62.74
C ILE A 246 -8.24 8.10 -63.51
N GLU A 247 -8.96 7.04 -63.88
CA GLU A 247 -8.76 5.81 -64.65
C GLU A 247 -7.99 5.89 -65.99
N GLY A 248 -7.49 4.72 -66.45
CA GLY A 248 -7.92 4.16 -67.75
C GLY A 248 -6.85 3.82 -68.82
N GLY A 249 -6.90 2.58 -69.31
CA GLY A 249 -6.66 2.16 -70.72
C GLY A 249 -5.23 1.74 -71.10
N GLU A 250 -4.96 0.44 -71.28
CA GLU A 250 -5.02 -0.35 -72.55
C GLU A 250 -3.84 -0.09 -73.51
N ASP A 251 -3.06 -1.14 -73.87
CA ASP A 251 -3.14 -1.80 -75.19
C ASP A 251 -2.22 -3.04 -75.30
N THR A 252 -2.39 -3.76 -76.40
CA THR A 252 -2.27 -5.20 -76.64
C THR A 252 -1.06 -5.64 -77.50
N SER A 253 -0.80 -6.97 -77.55
CA SER A 253 -0.29 -7.80 -78.68
C SER A 253 0.73 -8.87 -78.20
N GLN A 254 0.96 -10.05 -78.80
CA GLN A 254 0.18 -11.06 -79.54
C GLN A 254 1.15 -12.25 -79.82
N TYR A 255 0.62 -13.48 -80.04
CA TYR A 255 1.15 -14.60 -80.87
C TYR A 255 2.00 -15.80 -80.29
N ASN A 256 1.31 -16.97 -80.31
CA ASN A 256 1.62 -18.32 -80.87
C ASN A 256 2.46 -19.43 -80.19
N ASP A 257 1.73 -20.46 -79.72
CA ASP A 257 1.56 -21.87 -80.16
C ASP A 257 2.77 -22.77 -80.59
N GLY A 258 2.73 -24.04 -80.11
CA GLY A 258 3.63 -25.13 -80.51
C GLY A 258 3.48 -26.45 -79.71
N LYS A 259 2.57 -27.33 -80.14
CA LYS A 259 2.39 -28.73 -79.69
C LYS A 259 3.49 -29.70 -80.14
N LYS A 260 3.82 -30.74 -79.34
CA LYS A 260 3.91 -32.18 -79.77
C LYS A 260 4.19 -33.22 -78.65
N ASN A 261 3.15 -34.02 -78.36
CA ASN A 261 3.02 -35.48 -78.19
C ASN A 261 4.19 -36.48 -77.91
N ARG A 262 3.86 -37.39 -76.95
CA ARG A 262 3.79 -38.88 -76.97
C ARG A 262 4.91 -39.75 -76.35
N ASN A 263 4.46 -40.51 -75.33
CA ASN A 263 4.58 -41.96 -75.05
C ASN A 263 5.95 -42.66 -75.08
N ASP A 264 6.31 -43.29 -73.95
CA ASP A 264 6.49 -44.74 -73.92
C ASP A 264 6.26 -45.34 -72.52
N MET A 265 5.56 -46.47 -72.48
CA MET A 265 5.34 -47.33 -71.31
C MET A 265 6.37 -48.47 -71.33
N GLY A 266 6.92 -48.82 -70.17
CA GLY A 266 7.69 -50.04 -69.93
C GLY A 266 7.45 -50.57 -68.51
N GLU A 267 7.05 -51.84 -68.42
CA GLU A 267 6.55 -52.55 -67.25
C GLU A 267 7.57 -52.87 -66.13
N VAL A 268 7.07 -52.80 -64.89
CA VAL A 268 7.21 -53.75 -63.75
C VAL A 268 8.61 -54.19 -63.28
N GLN A 269 8.97 -53.83 -62.03
CA GLN A 269 9.19 -54.81 -60.94
C GLN A 269 9.37 -54.15 -59.56
N ASN A 270 8.60 -54.64 -58.59
CA ASN A 270 8.74 -54.41 -57.16
C ASN A 270 10.14 -54.76 -56.65
N LYS A 271 10.82 -53.81 -56.00
CA LYS A 271 11.76 -54.09 -54.91
C LYS A 271 11.52 -53.11 -53.76
N THR A 272 10.98 -53.68 -52.69
CA THR A 272 10.97 -53.16 -51.32
C THR A 272 12.34 -52.63 -50.89
N GLY A 273 12.41 -51.43 -50.31
CA GLY A 273 13.61 -50.96 -49.63
C GLY A 273 13.60 -49.48 -49.24
N ASN A 274 13.39 -49.24 -47.95
CA ASN A 274 13.69 -48.02 -47.18
C ASN A 274 12.97 -46.71 -47.52
N SER A 275 12.11 -46.33 -46.57
CA SER A 275 11.74 -44.97 -46.22
C SER A 275 12.97 -44.05 -46.17
N ASN A 276 13.10 -43.16 -47.14
CA ASN A 276 13.96 -41.99 -47.01
C ASN A 276 13.31 -41.04 -46.00
N SER A 277 13.98 -40.91 -44.87
CA SER A 277 13.81 -39.82 -43.91
C SER A 277 13.92 -38.47 -44.61
N LEU A 278 12.86 -37.66 -44.49
CA LEU A 278 12.97 -36.22 -44.62
C LEU A 278 13.80 -35.72 -43.41
N ASN A 279 15.11 -35.70 -43.56
CA ASN A 279 16.01 -34.91 -42.71
C ASN A 279 15.93 -33.45 -43.19
N ASP A 280 14.86 -32.75 -42.81
CA ASP A 280 14.93 -31.28 -42.75
C ASP A 280 15.48 -30.93 -41.37
N THR A 281 16.79 -30.70 -41.33
CA THR A 281 17.50 -30.31 -40.11
C THR A 281 17.09 -28.89 -39.77
N CYS A 282 16.37 -28.72 -38.67
CA CYS A 282 16.10 -27.41 -38.05
C CYS A 282 17.44 -26.67 -37.89
N LYS A 283 17.71 -25.69 -38.77
CA LYS A 283 19.00 -24.98 -38.80
C LYS A 283 19.06 -24.06 -37.60
N LYS A 284 19.92 -24.38 -36.64
CA LYS A 284 20.19 -23.55 -35.46
C LYS A 284 21.18 -22.45 -35.83
N THR A 285 20.95 -21.24 -35.32
CA THR A 285 21.91 -20.14 -35.41
C THR A 285 22.41 -19.78 -34.02
N GLU A 286 23.73 -19.76 -33.83
CA GLU A 286 24.37 -19.45 -32.56
C GLU A 286 25.13 -18.12 -32.63
N LEU A 287 24.82 -17.22 -31.72
CA LEU A 287 25.52 -15.96 -31.47
C LEU A 287 26.32 -16.12 -30.17
N LEU A 288 27.64 -16.17 -30.27
CA LEU A 288 28.54 -16.15 -29.11
C LEU A 288 29.11 -14.75 -28.94
N ILE A 289 28.98 -14.20 -27.74
CA ILE A 289 29.44 -12.86 -27.37
C ILE A 289 30.57 -13.03 -26.36
N ASP A 290 31.79 -12.64 -26.73
CA ASP A 290 32.94 -12.53 -25.82
C ASP A 290 33.02 -11.09 -25.28
N LEU A 291 32.79 -10.93 -23.99
CA LEU A 291 32.88 -9.67 -23.28
C LEU A 291 34.31 -9.18 -23.06
N THR A 292 35.32 -9.92 -23.58
CA THR A 292 36.78 -9.70 -23.51
C THR A 292 37.40 -9.94 -22.12
N ALA A 293 36.60 -9.81 -21.06
CA ALA A 293 36.93 -10.09 -19.68
C ALA A 293 35.67 -10.60 -18.95
N GLN A 294 35.84 -11.15 -17.75
CA GLN A 294 34.70 -11.42 -16.87
C GLN A 294 34.06 -10.11 -16.44
N LYS A 295 32.74 -10.01 -16.56
CA LYS A 295 31.99 -8.79 -16.23
C LYS A 295 30.76 -9.11 -15.42
N GLU A 296 30.42 -8.18 -14.54
CA GLU A 296 29.17 -8.22 -13.80
C GLU A 296 28.10 -7.38 -14.49
N PHE A 297 26.87 -7.88 -14.52
CA PHE A 297 25.70 -7.16 -15.03
C PHE A 297 24.46 -7.68 -14.30
N GLY A 298 23.50 -6.79 -14.03
CA GLY A 298 22.25 -7.12 -13.31
C GLY A 298 21.21 -7.82 -14.19
N GLY A 299 21.35 -7.69 -15.51
CA GLY A 299 20.47 -8.32 -16.49
C GLY A 299 20.94 -8.13 -17.92
N LEU A 300 20.22 -8.78 -18.83
CA LEU A 300 20.41 -8.68 -20.28
C LEU A 300 19.05 -8.36 -20.92
N VAL A 301 19.03 -7.38 -21.82
CA VAL A 301 17.85 -7.07 -22.64
C VAL A 301 18.16 -7.42 -24.09
N LEU A 302 17.31 -8.25 -24.70
CA LEU A 302 17.39 -8.59 -26.12
C LEU A 302 16.24 -7.91 -26.85
N ASP A 303 16.52 -7.01 -27.80
CA ASP A 303 15.48 -6.37 -28.61
C ASP A 303 15.35 -7.07 -29.97
N TRP A 304 14.36 -7.97 -30.06
CA TRP A 304 14.03 -8.64 -31.32
C TRP A 304 13.18 -7.72 -32.19
N ASN A 305 13.32 -7.82 -33.51
CA ASN A 305 12.42 -7.12 -34.41
C ASN A 305 10.97 -7.55 -34.19
N LYS A 306 10.03 -6.61 -34.32
CA LYS A 306 8.60 -6.83 -34.05
C LYS A 306 7.96 -7.90 -34.95
N ASP A 307 8.44 -8.03 -36.19
CA ASP A 307 7.87 -8.91 -37.21
C ASP A 307 8.77 -10.15 -37.41
N HIS A 308 10.09 -9.99 -37.32
CA HIS A 308 11.05 -11.05 -37.59
C HIS A 308 11.83 -11.49 -36.32
N PHE A 309 11.29 -12.45 -35.57
CA PHE A 309 11.87 -12.94 -34.31
C PHE A 309 11.85 -14.49 -34.24
N PRO A 310 12.65 -15.13 -33.36
CA PRO A 310 12.65 -16.58 -33.20
C PRO A 310 11.29 -17.15 -32.80
N ALA A 311 11.00 -18.40 -33.16
CA ALA A 311 9.95 -19.16 -32.48
C ALA A 311 10.39 -19.49 -31.04
N TYR A 312 11.63 -19.94 -30.87
CA TYR A 312 12.26 -20.22 -29.58
C TYR A 312 13.72 -19.79 -29.58
N PHE A 313 14.26 -19.46 -28.42
CA PHE A 313 15.69 -19.19 -28.28
C PHE A 313 16.18 -19.59 -26.90
N LYS A 314 17.48 -19.82 -26.78
CA LYS A 314 18.16 -20.10 -25.51
C LYS A 314 19.24 -19.05 -25.28
N VAL A 315 19.44 -18.67 -24.03
CA VAL A 315 20.59 -17.87 -23.62
C VAL A 315 21.36 -18.62 -22.55
N GLU A 316 22.66 -18.79 -22.77
CA GLU A 316 23.58 -19.45 -21.85
C GLU A 316 24.76 -18.53 -21.56
N ALA A 317 25.36 -18.68 -20.39
CA ALA A 317 26.54 -17.93 -20.00
C ALA A 317 27.65 -18.84 -19.46
N SER A 318 28.90 -18.46 -19.67
CA SER A 318 30.06 -19.15 -19.13
C SER A 318 31.26 -18.24 -18.92
N ASN A 319 32.20 -18.68 -18.10
CA ASN A 319 33.52 -18.06 -17.92
C ASN A 319 34.61 -18.75 -18.74
N ASP A 320 34.33 -19.94 -19.27
CA ASP A 320 35.27 -20.75 -20.04
C ASP A 320 34.58 -21.29 -21.29
N TYR A 321 34.97 -20.78 -22.45
CA TYR A 321 34.43 -21.21 -23.74
C TYR A 321 34.65 -22.70 -24.03
N SER A 322 35.71 -23.31 -23.47
CA SER A 322 36.14 -24.67 -23.78
C SER A 322 35.49 -25.78 -22.95
N LYS A 323 34.74 -25.41 -21.90
CA LYS A 323 34.13 -26.35 -20.95
C LYS A 323 32.62 -26.54 -21.18
N THR A 324 32.09 -27.62 -20.62
CA THR A 324 30.67 -27.96 -20.61
C THR A 324 29.83 -27.17 -19.59
N ASP A 325 30.46 -26.31 -18.79
CA ASP A 325 29.82 -25.55 -17.71
C ASP A 325 29.11 -24.29 -18.23
N TRP A 326 28.17 -24.47 -19.16
CA TRP A 326 27.26 -23.42 -19.61
C TRP A 326 26.05 -23.37 -18.69
N VAL A 327 25.78 -22.20 -18.14
CA VAL A 327 24.60 -21.98 -17.28
C VAL A 327 23.50 -21.35 -18.14
N SER A 328 22.32 -21.98 -18.17
CA SER A 328 21.13 -21.38 -18.76
C SER A 328 20.75 -20.12 -17.98
N LEU A 329 20.52 -19.00 -18.68
CA LEU A 329 19.97 -17.79 -18.07
C LEU A 329 18.43 -17.79 -18.03
N PHE A 330 17.81 -18.84 -18.57
CA PHE A 330 16.40 -19.14 -18.36
C PHE A 330 16.23 -20.21 -17.28
N PRO A 331 15.17 -20.12 -16.46
CA PRO A 331 14.81 -21.19 -15.54
C PRO A 331 14.60 -22.53 -16.27
N GLU A 332 14.78 -23.65 -15.56
CA GLU A 332 14.45 -24.99 -16.05
C GLU A 332 12.91 -25.17 -16.08
N SER A 333 12.25 -24.50 -17.02
CA SER A 333 10.79 -24.34 -17.05
C SER A 333 10.00 -25.65 -16.95
N GLY A 334 9.03 -25.65 -16.02
CA GLY A 334 7.92 -26.59 -15.95
C GLY A 334 7.01 -26.60 -17.20
N THR A 335 6.27 -27.69 -17.33
CA THR A 335 5.47 -28.10 -18.50
C THR A 335 4.47 -27.07 -19.02
N ILE A 336 4.57 -26.71 -20.31
CA ILE A 336 3.46 -26.20 -21.12
C ILE A 336 2.76 -27.40 -21.76
N SER A 337 1.50 -27.66 -21.40
CA SER A 337 0.68 -28.67 -22.08
C SER A 337 -0.08 -28.05 -23.26
N PRO A 338 0.10 -28.53 -24.51
CA PRO A 338 -0.75 -28.14 -25.64
C PRO A 338 -2.03 -28.99 -25.69
N ASN A 339 -3.19 -28.32 -25.78
CA ASN A 339 -4.47 -28.69 -26.42
C ASN A 339 -4.89 -30.18 -26.54
N GLU A 340 -6.09 -30.50 -26.05
CA GLU A 340 -7.00 -31.43 -26.74
C GLU A 340 -8.40 -30.83 -26.93
N ASN A 341 -8.95 -31.09 -28.11
CA ASN A 341 -10.23 -30.63 -28.62
C ASN A 341 -11.43 -31.27 -27.90
N SER A 342 -12.52 -30.51 -27.89
CA SER A 342 -13.88 -30.85 -27.52
C SER A 342 -14.43 -32.19 -28.04
N THR A 343 -15.09 -32.96 -27.17
CA THR A 343 -16.40 -33.59 -27.45
C THR A 343 -17.20 -33.85 -26.15
N LYS A 344 -18.52 -33.69 -26.25
CA LYS A 344 -19.58 -33.64 -25.21
C LYS A 344 -19.97 -35.03 -24.61
N PRO A 345 -20.84 -35.09 -23.56
CA PRO A 345 -20.86 -36.13 -22.52
C PRO A 345 -22.00 -37.17 -22.64
N ALA A 346 -21.91 -38.26 -21.85
CA ALA A 346 -23.08 -38.98 -21.33
C ALA A 346 -22.71 -39.89 -20.13
N ASP A 347 -23.60 -39.90 -19.12
CA ASP A 347 -23.94 -41.03 -18.22
C ASP A 347 -22.84 -41.51 -17.22
N GLY A 348 -22.99 -41.55 -15.90
CA GLY A 348 -24.19 -41.66 -15.07
C GLY A 348 -24.05 -42.80 -14.05
N SER A 349 -23.31 -42.62 -12.95
CA SER A 349 -23.58 -43.29 -11.64
C SER A 349 -22.49 -43.03 -10.59
N ILE A 350 -22.97 -42.61 -9.41
CA ILE A 350 -22.32 -42.62 -8.07
C ILE A 350 -22.54 -44.05 -7.50
N PRO A 351 -21.62 -44.70 -6.73
CA PRO A 351 -21.50 -44.44 -5.27
C PRO A 351 -20.12 -44.82 -4.64
N PRO A 352 -19.94 -44.95 -3.29
CA PRO A 352 -19.24 -43.94 -2.49
C PRO A 352 -18.07 -44.49 -1.63
N GLY A 353 -17.21 -43.59 -1.14
CA GLY A 353 -16.41 -43.78 0.08
C GLY A 353 -15.09 -44.54 -0.03
N GLY A 354 -14.03 -44.00 0.58
CA GLY A 354 -12.81 -44.73 0.88
C GLY A 354 -11.54 -43.89 0.86
N ASP A 355 -11.00 -43.65 2.05
CA ASP A 355 -9.69 -43.12 2.41
C ASP A 355 -8.56 -43.35 1.39
N PHE A 356 -7.87 -42.27 0.99
CA PHE A 356 -6.57 -42.37 0.31
C PHE A 356 -5.42 -42.16 1.30
N LYS A 357 -4.91 -43.28 1.81
CA LYS A 357 -3.54 -43.39 2.32
C LYS A 357 -2.57 -43.46 1.14
N THR A 358 -1.52 -42.67 1.26
CA THR A 358 -0.27 -42.75 0.49
C THR A 358 0.34 -44.14 0.56
N ASN A 359 0.67 -44.75 -0.58
CA ASN A 359 1.85 -45.61 -0.69
C ASN A 359 2.29 -45.77 -2.16
N SER A 360 3.60 -45.64 -2.30
CA SER A 360 4.47 -45.89 -3.44
C SER A 360 4.50 -47.37 -3.84
N GLU A 361 4.49 -47.66 -5.14
CA GLU A 361 5.52 -48.42 -5.90
C GLU A 361 4.95 -49.10 -7.17
N ASN A 362 5.69 -48.88 -8.28
CA ASN A 362 5.85 -49.68 -9.52
C ASN A 362 4.65 -49.99 -10.46
N GLU A 363 4.74 -49.50 -11.71
CA GLU A 363 5.07 -50.35 -12.87
C GLU A 363 5.29 -49.53 -14.16
N ALA A 364 6.31 -49.91 -14.93
CA ALA A 364 6.68 -49.31 -16.20
C ALA A 364 5.77 -49.81 -17.34
N SER A 365 5.15 -48.92 -18.11
CA SER A 365 4.80 -49.21 -19.51
C SER A 365 4.65 -47.97 -20.41
N LYS A 366 5.52 -47.95 -21.44
CA LYS A 366 5.29 -47.51 -22.83
C LYS A 366 4.67 -46.12 -23.11
N GLY A 367 5.56 -45.17 -23.38
CA GLY A 367 5.64 -44.50 -24.68
C GLY A 367 4.57 -43.47 -25.02
N ASN A 368 4.74 -42.26 -24.50
CA ASN A 368 4.25 -41.03 -25.13
C ASN A 368 5.27 -39.91 -24.85
N THR A 369 6.11 -39.59 -25.83
CA THR A 369 7.14 -38.54 -25.70
C THR A 369 6.51 -37.17 -25.91
N SER A 370 6.04 -36.52 -24.84
CA SER A 370 6.02 -35.05 -24.82
C SER A 370 7.48 -34.60 -24.68
N ALA A 371 8.05 -33.98 -25.69
CA ALA A 371 9.38 -33.39 -25.57
C ALA A 371 9.28 -32.13 -24.71
N THR A 372 9.59 -32.26 -23.42
CA THR A 372 9.93 -31.14 -22.55
C THR A 372 11.24 -30.53 -23.04
N CYS A 373 11.20 -29.31 -23.56
CA CYS A 373 12.41 -28.54 -23.89
C CYS A 373 12.72 -27.60 -22.71
N SER A 374 13.43 -28.10 -21.70
CA SER A 374 13.93 -27.25 -20.60
C SER A 374 15.03 -26.31 -21.10
N GLY A 375 15.05 -25.07 -20.60
CA GLY A 375 16.10 -24.09 -20.89
C GLY A 375 15.93 -23.30 -22.19
N TYR A 376 14.70 -23.14 -22.69
CA TYR A 376 14.38 -22.31 -23.86
C TYR A 376 13.27 -21.31 -23.52
N ALA A 377 13.34 -20.10 -24.09
CA ALA A 377 12.27 -19.11 -24.06
C ALA A 377 11.52 -19.10 -25.39
N GLN A 378 10.21 -18.84 -25.34
CA GLN A 378 9.44 -18.54 -26.55
C GLN A 378 9.82 -17.15 -27.05
N GLY A 379 10.15 -17.03 -28.33
CA GLY A 379 10.50 -15.74 -28.92
C GLY A 379 9.26 -14.87 -29.14
N ARG A 380 9.46 -13.57 -28.94
CA ARG A 380 8.50 -12.51 -29.25
C ARG A 380 9.24 -11.30 -29.79
N GLY A 381 8.54 -10.51 -30.61
CA GLY A 381 9.04 -9.22 -31.06
C GLY A 381 9.17 -8.22 -29.91
N GLY A 382 10.14 -7.33 -30.02
CA GLY A 382 10.50 -6.32 -29.04
C GLY A 382 11.46 -6.82 -27.95
N LYS A 383 11.54 -6.03 -26.88
CA LYS A 383 12.47 -6.24 -25.75
C LYS A 383 12.09 -7.43 -24.88
N PHE A 384 13.06 -8.31 -24.66
CA PHE A 384 13.01 -9.44 -23.75
C PHE A 384 13.98 -9.20 -22.57
N TYR A 385 13.49 -9.27 -21.34
CA TYR A 385 14.26 -8.95 -20.12
C TYR A 385 14.71 -10.22 -19.42
N ILE A 386 16.01 -10.43 -19.35
CA ILE A 386 16.63 -11.58 -18.67
C ILE A 386 17.26 -11.08 -17.38
N ILE A 387 16.71 -11.54 -16.26
CA ILE A 387 17.13 -11.16 -14.91
C ILE A 387 18.31 -12.04 -14.52
N THR A 388 19.46 -11.43 -14.25
CA THR A 388 20.69 -12.17 -13.90
C THR A 388 21.33 -11.57 -12.65
N PRO A 389 20.62 -11.60 -11.50
CA PRO A 389 21.11 -10.96 -10.29
C PRO A 389 22.43 -11.63 -9.92
N GLU A 390 23.47 -10.82 -9.75
CA GLU A 390 24.80 -11.25 -9.30
C GLU A 390 25.61 -12.10 -10.30
N ALA A 391 25.18 -12.15 -11.56
CA ALA A 391 25.88 -12.84 -12.63
C ALA A 391 27.25 -12.21 -12.94
N GLN A 392 28.26 -13.06 -13.08
CA GLN A 392 29.60 -12.68 -13.53
C GLN A 392 30.08 -13.67 -14.59
N PHE A 393 30.04 -13.23 -15.85
CA PHE A 393 30.36 -14.08 -16.99
C PHE A 393 31.27 -13.34 -17.98
N ARG A 394 32.03 -14.10 -18.78
CA ARG A 394 32.79 -13.57 -19.92
C ARG A 394 32.08 -13.85 -21.25
N TYR A 395 31.49 -15.03 -21.38
CA TYR A 395 30.87 -15.50 -22.61
C TYR A 395 29.36 -15.59 -22.45
N ILE A 396 28.61 -15.03 -23.39
CA ILE A 396 27.16 -15.20 -23.53
C ILE A 396 26.89 -15.88 -24.86
N LYS A 397 26.03 -16.89 -24.89
CA LYS A 397 25.64 -17.60 -26.10
C LYS A 397 24.13 -17.54 -26.27
N ILE A 398 23.68 -17.00 -27.39
CA ILE A 398 22.28 -16.96 -27.78
C ILE A 398 22.08 -17.96 -28.92
N THR A 399 21.29 -19.00 -28.69
CA THR A 399 20.95 -20.01 -29.69
C THR A 399 19.52 -19.78 -30.16
N VAL A 400 19.37 -19.38 -31.42
CA VAL A 400 18.08 -19.19 -32.10
C VAL A 400 17.60 -20.55 -32.61
N ILE A 401 16.40 -20.95 -32.22
CA ILE A 401 15.79 -22.23 -32.58
C ILE A 401 14.47 -21.96 -33.28
N ASP A 402 14.41 -22.43 -34.52
CA ASP A 402 13.26 -22.32 -35.39
C ASP A 402 12.92 -20.85 -35.73
N HIS A 403 12.91 -20.55 -37.02
CA HIS A 403 12.65 -19.21 -37.53
C HIS A 403 11.21 -19.20 -38.05
N ARG A 404 10.29 -18.49 -37.37
CA ARG A 404 8.88 -18.45 -37.79
C ARG A 404 8.69 -18.03 -39.25
N GLU A 405 9.56 -17.15 -39.75
CA GLU A 405 9.49 -16.57 -41.10
C GLU A 405 10.77 -16.84 -41.92
N GLY A 406 11.50 -17.91 -41.61
CA GLY A 406 12.73 -18.29 -42.31
C GLY A 406 14.00 -17.55 -41.87
N TYR A 407 13.88 -16.37 -41.27
CA TYR A 407 14.97 -15.67 -40.57
C TYR A 407 14.48 -14.95 -39.30
N SER A 408 15.41 -14.44 -38.51
CA SER A 408 15.16 -13.64 -37.30
C SER A 408 16.11 -12.45 -37.26
N VAL A 409 15.62 -11.33 -36.74
CA VAL A 409 16.35 -10.06 -36.66
C VAL A 409 16.47 -9.62 -35.21
N LEU A 410 17.70 -9.41 -34.76
CA LEU A 410 18.03 -8.85 -33.45
C LEU A 410 18.52 -7.42 -33.66
N ASN A 411 17.80 -6.45 -33.12
CA ASN A 411 18.14 -5.03 -33.26
C ASN A 411 19.30 -4.68 -32.32
N GLU A 412 19.18 -5.09 -31.05
CA GLU A 412 20.11 -4.65 -29.99
C GLU A 412 20.24 -5.69 -28.88
N ILE A 413 21.41 -5.69 -28.23
CA ILE A 413 21.68 -6.37 -26.97
C ILE A 413 22.17 -5.36 -25.94
N THR A 414 21.42 -5.17 -24.86
CA THR A 414 21.78 -4.23 -23.79
C THR A 414 22.14 -4.99 -22.51
N PHE A 415 23.36 -4.82 -22.01
CA PHE A 415 23.73 -5.26 -20.66
C PHE A 415 23.26 -4.22 -19.65
N LYS A 416 22.51 -4.65 -18.64
CA LYS A 416 21.97 -3.76 -17.62
C LYS A 416 22.89 -3.74 -16.41
N GLU A 417 23.02 -2.56 -15.82
CA GLU A 417 23.78 -2.35 -14.59
C GLU A 417 23.23 -3.19 -13.45
N LEU A 418 24.07 -3.39 -12.43
CA LEU A 418 23.77 -4.24 -11.29
C LEU A 418 22.40 -3.95 -10.62
N PRO A 419 21.97 -2.69 -10.40
CA PRO A 419 20.69 -2.40 -9.74
C PRO A 419 19.43 -2.80 -10.51
N PHE A 420 19.56 -3.17 -11.79
CA PHE A 420 18.45 -3.42 -12.73
C PHE A 420 17.34 -4.31 -12.17
N ALA A 421 17.72 -5.39 -11.46
CA ALA A 421 16.79 -6.34 -10.89
C ALA A 421 17.17 -6.74 -9.45
N ASP A 422 17.82 -5.82 -8.71
CA ASP A 422 18.10 -6.01 -7.26
C ASP A 422 16.81 -6.24 -6.45
N ASN A 423 15.70 -5.68 -6.94
CA ASN A 423 14.33 -6.02 -6.54
C ASN A 423 13.39 -5.84 -7.74
N TYR A 424 12.17 -6.36 -7.66
CA TYR A 424 11.22 -6.28 -8.78
C TYR A 424 10.68 -4.87 -9.04
N ASN A 425 10.70 -3.95 -8.06
CA ASN A 425 10.36 -2.55 -8.33
C ASN A 425 11.35 -1.91 -9.30
N ASN A 426 12.66 -2.13 -9.12
CA ASN A 426 13.70 -1.67 -10.03
C ASN A 426 13.53 -2.25 -11.44
N LEU A 427 13.24 -3.54 -11.51
CA LEU A 427 12.94 -4.20 -12.79
C LEU A 427 11.78 -3.51 -13.51
N TYR A 428 10.67 -3.23 -12.82
CA TYR A 428 9.51 -2.60 -13.45
C TYR A 428 9.69 -1.12 -13.75
N TYR A 429 10.59 -0.38 -13.07
CA TYR A 429 10.96 0.97 -13.53
C TYR A 429 11.58 0.94 -14.93
N GLU A 430 12.44 -0.05 -15.17
CA GLU A 430 13.14 -0.21 -16.44
C GLU A 430 12.22 -0.80 -17.52
N VAL A 431 11.43 -1.83 -17.17
CA VAL A 431 10.43 -2.39 -18.08
C VAL A 431 9.43 -1.31 -18.48
N ALA A 432 8.84 -0.57 -17.52
CA ALA A 432 7.81 0.42 -17.83
C ALA A 432 8.31 1.59 -18.68
N ALA A 433 9.60 1.94 -18.60
CA ALA A 433 10.21 2.99 -19.42
C ALA A 433 10.18 2.66 -20.93
N ASP A 434 10.08 1.38 -21.27
CA ASP A 434 10.03 0.88 -22.65
C ASP A 434 8.60 0.76 -23.21
N TYR A 435 7.59 1.14 -22.43
CA TYR A 435 6.18 1.08 -22.83
C TYR A 435 5.53 2.47 -22.83
N PRO A 436 4.43 2.64 -23.58
CA PRO A 436 3.65 3.86 -23.52
C PRO A 436 3.16 4.15 -22.09
N LYS A 437 3.13 5.44 -21.74
CA LYS A 437 2.54 5.91 -20.48
C LYS A 437 1.12 5.35 -20.33
N GLY A 438 0.81 4.80 -19.16
CA GLY A 438 -0.52 4.22 -18.88
C GLY A 438 -0.55 2.68 -18.86
N TYR A 439 0.47 2.02 -19.43
CA TYR A 439 0.54 0.56 -19.46
C TYR A 439 0.95 -0.03 -18.09
N PHE A 440 1.51 0.79 -17.20
CA PHE A 440 1.93 0.40 -15.86
C PHE A 440 1.34 1.37 -14.83
N PRO A 441 1.32 0.98 -13.54
CA PRO A 441 0.92 1.89 -12.47
C PRO A 441 1.73 3.18 -12.50
N ARG A 442 1.08 4.31 -12.21
CA ARG A 442 1.68 5.64 -12.28
C ARG A 442 3.01 5.79 -11.52
N TYR A 443 3.17 5.09 -10.40
CA TYR A 443 4.40 5.17 -9.62
C TYR A 443 5.64 4.64 -10.36
N THR A 444 5.51 3.83 -11.41
CA THR A 444 6.66 3.42 -12.26
C THR A 444 7.27 4.60 -13.03
N LEU A 445 6.53 5.71 -13.14
CA LEU A 445 7.02 6.99 -13.67
C LEU A 445 7.63 7.88 -12.58
N LYS A 446 7.83 7.35 -11.36
CA LYS A 446 8.27 8.09 -10.17
C LYS A 446 7.35 9.27 -9.84
N GLN A 447 6.05 9.06 -10.00
CA GLN A 447 5.01 10.03 -9.64
C GLN A 447 4.20 9.50 -8.46
N GLN A 448 3.85 10.38 -7.52
CA GLN A 448 2.94 10.04 -6.42
C GLN A 448 1.60 9.52 -6.96
N SER A 449 1.18 8.38 -6.42
CA SER A 449 -0.15 7.80 -6.60
C SER A 449 -0.92 7.90 -5.29
N TYR A 450 -2.20 8.26 -5.39
CA TYR A 450 -3.14 8.32 -4.29
C TYR A 450 -4.11 7.12 -4.34
N PHE A 451 -4.61 6.70 -3.19
CA PHE A 451 -5.47 5.54 -2.98
C PHE A 451 -6.41 5.72 -1.78
N THR A 452 -7.46 4.89 -1.69
CA THR A 452 -8.32 4.82 -0.50
C THR A 452 -8.57 3.37 -0.13
N VAL A 453 -8.87 3.15 1.16
CA VAL A 453 -9.25 1.83 1.68
C VAL A 453 -10.66 1.43 1.25
N VAL A 454 -10.85 0.12 1.00
CA VAL A 454 -12.14 -0.54 0.74
C VAL A 454 -12.26 -1.73 1.69
N GLY A 455 -13.20 -1.69 2.64
CA GLY A 455 -13.31 -2.72 3.67
C GLY A 455 -14.62 -2.72 4.46
N VAL A 456 -14.79 -3.74 5.30
CA VAL A 456 -15.92 -3.88 6.24
C VAL A 456 -15.50 -3.32 7.59
N SER A 457 -16.41 -2.65 8.29
CA SER A 457 -16.13 -2.09 9.63
C SER A 457 -15.60 -3.16 10.61
N GLY A 458 -14.39 -2.96 11.13
CA GLY A 458 -13.78 -3.83 12.15
C GLY A 458 -13.20 -5.14 11.60
N ASP A 459 -13.07 -5.28 10.28
CA ASP A 459 -12.46 -6.45 9.66
C ASP A 459 -10.93 -6.33 9.58
N THR A 460 -10.23 -7.45 9.41
CA THR A 460 -8.76 -7.46 9.37
C THR A 460 -8.20 -7.45 7.94
N LYS A 461 -9.11 -7.49 6.97
CA LYS A 461 -8.85 -7.58 5.53
C LYS A 461 -9.50 -6.42 4.79
N GLU A 462 -8.69 -5.69 4.04
CA GLU A 462 -9.11 -4.52 3.27
C GLU A 462 -8.36 -4.45 1.93
N GLY A 463 -9.08 -4.07 0.88
CA GLY A 463 -8.50 -3.70 -0.41
C GLY A 463 -8.10 -2.23 -0.45
N LEU A 464 -7.34 -1.84 -1.47
CA LEU A 464 -7.06 -0.44 -1.79
C LEU A 464 -7.52 -0.13 -3.21
N LEU A 465 -8.28 0.95 -3.40
CA LEU A 465 -8.61 1.47 -4.72
C LEU A 465 -7.66 2.64 -5.04
N SER A 466 -6.92 2.54 -6.14
CA SER A 466 -6.06 3.62 -6.62
C SER A 466 -6.89 4.72 -7.27
N GLU A 467 -6.36 5.94 -7.28
CA GLU A 467 -6.97 7.08 -7.98
C GLU A 467 -7.13 6.82 -9.49
N ASP A 468 -6.36 5.88 -10.03
CA ASP A 468 -6.36 5.52 -11.44
C ASP A 468 -7.38 4.39 -11.74
N GLY A 469 -7.91 3.69 -10.72
CA GLY A 469 -8.93 2.65 -10.87
C GLY A 469 -8.45 1.20 -10.71
N ALA A 470 -7.21 0.99 -10.30
CA ALA A 470 -6.71 -0.34 -9.93
C ALA A 470 -7.15 -0.70 -8.51
N LEU A 471 -7.60 -1.94 -8.29
CA LEU A 471 -8.04 -2.45 -6.98
C LEU A 471 -7.08 -3.52 -6.47
N GLU A 472 -6.30 -3.21 -5.44
CA GLU A 472 -5.52 -4.17 -4.67
C GLU A 472 -6.45 -5.08 -3.86
N THR A 473 -6.26 -6.39 -3.97
CA THR A 473 -7.20 -7.39 -3.43
C THR A 473 -7.05 -7.69 -1.94
N ASP A 474 -5.85 -7.48 -1.39
CA ASP A 474 -5.47 -7.71 0.01
C ASP A 474 -4.09 -7.07 0.25
N LYS A 475 -3.68 -6.92 1.51
CA LYS A 475 -2.34 -6.43 1.91
C LYS A 475 -1.23 -7.19 1.18
N GLN A 476 -0.32 -6.48 0.53
CA GLN A 476 0.80 -7.03 -0.29
C GLN A 476 0.37 -7.97 -1.43
N SER A 477 -0.89 -7.89 -1.87
CA SER A 477 -1.44 -8.77 -2.89
C SER A 477 -1.47 -8.09 -4.26
N PHE A 478 -1.79 -8.88 -5.28
CA PHE A 478 -2.00 -8.41 -6.64
C PHE A 478 -3.21 -7.47 -6.75
N SER A 479 -3.17 -6.64 -7.78
CA SER A 479 -4.28 -5.77 -8.17
C SER A 479 -5.07 -6.34 -9.34
N VAL A 480 -6.37 -6.04 -9.37
CA VAL A 480 -7.17 -6.09 -10.61
C VAL A 480 -7.20 -4.69 -11.23
N GLU A 481 -6.91 -4.59 -12.53
CA GLU A 481 -6.79 -3.30 -13.23
C GLU A 481 -7.58 -3.30 -14.54
N PRO A 482 -8.44 -2.30 -14.79
CA PRO A 482 -9.28 -2.24 -15.99
C PRO A 482 -8.59 -1.57 -17.19
N PHE A 483 -8.90 -2.04 -18.39
CA PHE A 483 -8.48 -1.43 -19.67
C PHE A 483 -9.61 -1.50 -20.70
N ILE A 484 -9.65 -0.53 -21.62
CA ILE A 484 -10.64 -0.49 -22.70
C ILE A 484 -9.92 -0.39 -24.04
N PHE A 485 -10.20 -1.31 -24.96
CA PHE A 485 -9.80 -1.16 -26.36
C PHE A 485 -11.04 -0.80 -27.17
N ALA A 486 -11.12 0.39 -27.76
CA ALA A 486 -12.27 0.79 -28.57
C ALA A 486 -11.83 1.72 -29.70
N ASN A 487 -12.50 1.61 -30.86
CA ASN A 487 -12.20 2.41 -32.05
C ASN A 487 -10.70 2.38 -32.42
N ASP A 488 -10.10 1.18 -32.40
CA ASP A 488 -8.68 0.93 -32.67
C ASP A 488 -7.69 1.66 -31.73
N LYS A 489 -8.17 2.14 -30.58
CA LYS A 489 -7.35 2.76 -29.54
C LYS A 489 -7.43 1.96 -28.23
N PHE A 490 -6.27 1.78 -27.60
CA PHE A 490 -6.16 1.26 -26.25
C PHE A 490 -6.19 2.42 -25.25
N TYR A 491 -7.21 2.45 -24.40
CA TYR A 491 -7.43 3.46 -23.37
C TYR A 491 -6.96 2.94 -22.02
N THR A 492 -6.13 3.76 -21.37
CA THR A 492 -5.59 3.56 -20.03
C THR A 492 -5.91 4.78 -19.14
N TRP A 493 -5.47 4.76 -17.88
CA TRP A 493 -5.56 5.94 -17.00
C TRP A 493 -4.86 7.19 -17.58
N SER A 494 -3.91 7.04 -18.50
CA SER A 494 -3.16 8.16 -19.08
C SER A 494 -3.90 8.86 -20.22
N ASP A 495 -4.94 8.22 -20.76
CA ASP A 495 -5.68 8.65 -21.96
C ASP A 495 -6.99 9.38 -21.64
N VAL A 496 -7.31 9.55 -20.36
CA VAL A 496 -8.64 9.95 -19.89
C VAL A 496 -8.56 11.11 -18.91
N LYS A 497 -9.67 11.83 -18.75
CA LYS A 497 -9.85 12.73 -17.60
C LYS A 497 -10.42 11.90 -16.45
N ILE A 498 -9.82 12.05 -15.27
CA ILE A 498 -10.20 11.30 -14.07
C ILE A 498 -10.86 12.25 -13.07
N SER A 499 -11.99 11.81 -12.50
CA SER A 499 -12.57 12.37 -11.28
C SER A 499 -12.90 11.26 -10.29
N HIS A 500 -13.21 11.66 -9.05
CA HIS A 500 -13.44 10.76 -7.92
C HIS A 500 -14.71 11.16 -7.20
N SER A 501 -15.41 10.17 -6.64
CA SER A 501 -16.59 10.41 -5.82
C SER A 501 -16.74 9.32 -4.76
N LEU A 502 -17.57 9.61 -3.77
CA LEU A 502 -18.11 8.64 -2.81
C LEU A 502 -19.59 8.43 -3.11
N ALA A 503 -20.14 7.24 -2.82
CA ALA A 503 -21.57 7.02 -2.90
C ALA A 503 -22.31 8.02 -1.97
N GLU A 504 -23.34 8.69 -2.51
CA GLU A 504 -24.06 9.78 -1.83
C GLU A 504 -23.16 10.92 -1.34
N ASN A 505 -21.97 11.10 -1.93
CA ASN A 505 -20.94 12.09 -1.58
C ASN A 505 -20.25 11.91 -0.22
N TYR A 506 -20.64 10.92 0.60
CA TYR A 506 -20.03 10.72 1.92
C TYR A 506 -19.85 9.26 2.36
N LEU A 507 -20.60 8.30 1.80
CA LEU A 507 -20.48 6.90 2.20
C LEU A 507 -19.11 6.36 1.74
N PRO A 508 -18.40 5.56 2.54
CA PRO A 508 -17.06 5.07 2.21
C PRO A 508 -17.11 3.93 1.17
N VAL A 509 -17.75 4.21 0.03
CA VAL A 509 -17.88 3.38 -1.16
C VAL A 509 -17.35 4.23 -2.31
N PRO A 510 -16.03 4.14 -2.60
CA PRO A 510 -15.37 5.01 -3.54
C PRO A 510 -15.61 4.62 -5.00
N SER A 511 -15.61 5.65 -5.85
CA SER A 511 -15.62 5.50 -7.30
C SER A 511 -14.48 6.29 -7.95
N VAL A 512 -14.00 5.77 -9.09
CA VAL A 512 -13.11 6.42 -10.04
C VAL A 512 -13.84 6.55 -11.37
N ASN A 513 -13.86 7.76 -11.94
CA ASN A 513 -14.62 8.07 -13.13
C ASN A 513 -13.67 8.50 -14.25
N TRP A 514 -13.54 7.69 -15.29
CA TRP A 514 -12.82 8.04 -16.51
C TRP A 514 -13.78 8.70 -17.50
N ARG A 515 -13.33 9.77 -18.15
CA ARG A 515 -14.12 10.52 -19.14
C ARG A 515 -13.31 10.76 -20.41
N THR A 516 -13.95 10.49 -21.54
CA THR A 516 -13.49 10.79 -22.91
C THR A 516 -14.63 11.44 -23.69
N ASP A 517 -14.38 11.83 -24.94
CA ASP A 517 -15.45 12.32 -25.83
C ASP A 517 -16.38 11.19 -26.31
N ASP A 518 -15.92 9.94 -26.30
CA ASP A 518 -16.64 8.78 -26.83
C ASP A 518 -17.43 8.02 -25.74
N PHE A 519 -16.89 7.95 -24.53
CA PHE A 519 -17.47 7.17 -23.44
C PHE A 519 -17.16 7.72 -22.05
N SER A 520 -18.03 7.41 -21.10
CA SER A 520 -17.73 7.43 -19.67
C SER A 520 -17.51 6.02 -19.14
N PHE A 521 -16.59 5.90 -18.19
CA PHE A 521 -16.32 4.65 -17.50
C PHE A 521 -16.24 4.88 -16.00
N ASP A 522 -17.10 4.19 -15.26
CA ASP A 522 -17.22 4.31 -13.80
C ASP A 522 -16.80 3.01 -13.14
N ILE A 523 -15.84 3.12 -12.21
CA ILE A 523 -15.31 2.02 -11.41
C ILE A 523 -15.77 2.27 -9.99
N THR A 524 -16.56 1.37 -9.41
CA THR A 524 -17.04 1.50 -8.02
C THR A 524 -16.71 0.23 -7.24
N SER A 525 -16.10 0.39 -6.07
CA SER A 525 -15.66 -0.74 -5.25
C SER A 525 -16.17 -0.61 -3.82
N PHE A 526 -16.57 -1.72 -3.23
CA PHE A 526 -16.97 -1.81 -1.82
C PHE A 526 -16.66 -3.19 -1.26
N ALA A 527 -16.72 -3.34 0.06
CA ALA A 527 -16.69 -4.64 0.72
C ALA A 527 -18.03 -4.91 1.39
N SER A 528 -18.44 -6.18 1.43
CA SER A 528 -19.61 -6.62 2.19
C SER A 528 -19.37 -7.97 2.84
N GLY A 529 -20.17 -8.31 3.85
CA GLY A 529 -20.06 -9.51 4.65
C GLY A 529 -19.88 -9.19 6.13
N LYS A 530 -19.51 -10.21 6.91
CA LYS A 530 -19.15 -10.05 8.32
C LYS A 530 -17.63 -9.99 8.44
N PRO A 531 -17.07 -9.30 9.45
CA PRO A 531 -15.66 -9.42 9.78
C PRO A 531 -15.23 -10.90 9.87
N GLY A 532 -14.09 -11.25 9.27
CA GLY A 532 -13.61 -12.65 9.15
C GLY A 532 -14.24 -13.47 8.01
N ALA A 533 -15.16 -12.89 7.24
CA ALA A 533 -15.82 -13.51 6.09
C ALA A 533 -16.34 -12.45 5.09
N SER A 534 -15.51 -11.45 4.78
CA SER A 534 -15.82 -10.40 3.82
C SER A 534 -15.45 -10.75 2.38
N VAL A 535 -16.14 -10.09 1.45
CA VAL A 535 -15.97 -10.17 0.01
C VAL A 535 -15.82 -8.75 -0.53
N LEU A 536 -14.77 -8.52 -1.34
CA LEU A 536 -14.63 -7.30 -2.12
C LEU A 536 -15.48 -7.40 -3.39
N PHE A 537 -16.19 -6.34 -3.70
CA PHE A 537 -16.98 -6.18 -4.90
C PHE A 537 -16.47 -4.99 -5.71
N SER A 538 -16.47 -5.13 -7.03
CA SER A 538 -16.20 -4.01 -7.93
C SER A 538 -17.06 -4.11 -9.17
N GLU A 539 -17.65 -2.99 -9.57
CA GLU A 539 -18.35 -2.84 -10.85
C GLU A 539 -17.61 -1.86 -11.76
N TYR A 540 -17.65 -2.19 -13.05
CA TYR A 540 -17.04 -1.48 -14.17
C TYR A 540 -18.16 -1.15 -15.17
N ALA A 541 -18.65 0.10 -15.14
CA ALA A 541 -19.78 0.55 -15.97
C ALA A 541 -19.30 1.46 -17.10
N ILE A 542 -19.46 1.02 -18.35
CA ILE A 542 -19.05 1.76 -19.56
C ILE A 542 -20.29 2.25 -20.28
N THR A 543 -20.44 3.56 -20.44
CA THR A 543 -21.54 4.19 -21.18
C THR A 543 -21.02 4.86 -22.44
N ASN A 544 -21.61 4.53 -23.58
CA ASN A 544 -21.32 5.23 -24.84
C ASN A 544 -21.95 6.62 -24.83
N GLN A 545 -21.13 7.67 -24.78
CA GLN A 545 -21.55 9.07 -24.83
C GLN A 545 -21.45 9.67 -26.24
N GLY A 546 -20.79 8.96 -27.15
CA GLY A 546 -20.61 9.33 -28.54
C GLY A 546 -21.89 9.21 -29.37
N LYS A 547 -21.78 9.62 -30.64
CA LYS A 547 -22.89 9.61 -31.61
C LYS A 547 -22.97 8.33 -32.43
N THR A 548 -21.94 7.48 -32.36
CA THR A 548 -21.83 6.23 -33.11
C THR A 548 -21.70 5.04 -32.16
N PRO A 549 -22.02 3.80 -32.59
CA PRO A 549 -21.80 2.63 -31.75
C PRO A 549 -20.34 2.50 -31.32
N LEU A 550 -20.10 2.28 -30.03
CA LEU A 550 -18.80 2.03 -29.44
C LEU A 550 -18.51 0.53 -29.56
N LYS A 551 -17.54 0.18 -30.41
CA LYS A 551 -17.11 -1.21 -30.64
C LYS A 551 -15.71 -1.43 -30.11
N GLY A 552 -15.50 -2.56 -29.45
CA GLY A 552 -14.23 -2.82 -28.80
C GLY A 552 -14.28 -3.95 -27.79
N LYS A 553 -13.42 -3.88 -26.79
CA LYS A 553 -13.33 -4.82 -25.67
C LYS A 553 -13.08 -4.11 -24.35
N PHE A 554 -13.67 -4.63 -23.29
CA PHE A 554 -13.28 -4.36 -21.92
C PHE A 554 -12.38 -5.48 -21.42
N PHE A 555 -11.28 -5.13 -20.77
CA PHE A 555 -10.37 -6.08 -20.14
C PHE A 555 -10.26 -5.79 -18.65
N LEU A 556 -10.20 -6.85 -17.84
CA LEU A 556 -9.84 -6.77 -16.44
C LEU A 556 -8.60 -7.64 -16.18
N ALA A 557 -7.45 -6.99 -15.97
CA ALA A 557 -6.16 -7.65 -15.81
C ALA A 557 -5.87 -7.98 -14.33
N LEU A 558 -5.32 -9.17 -14.07
CA LEU A 558 -4.70 -9.57 -12.82
C LEU A 558 -3.20 -9.29 -12.95
N ARG A 559 -2.67 -8.36 -12.14
CA ARG A 559 -1.31 -7.85 -12.32
C ARG A 559 -0.45 -7.93 -11.06
N PRO A 560 0.87 -8.16 -11.19
CA PRO A 560 1.80 -8.31 -10.07
C PRO A 560 2.19 -6.95 -9.45
N PHE A 561 1.20 -6.10 -9.22
CA PHE A 561 1.34 -4.77 -8.66
C PHE A 561 0.45 -4.61 -7.43
N GLN A 562 0.98 -3.94 -6.42
CA GLN A 562 0.22 -3.35 -5.33
C GLN A 562 -0.29 -1.98 -5.78
N VAL A 563 -1.36 -1.51 -5.14
CA VAL A 563 -1.77 -0.10 -5.24
C VAL A 563 -0.86 0.76 -4.36
N ASN A 564 -0.39 0.22 -3.24
CA ASN A 564 0.59 0.86 -2.38
C ASN A 564 1.95 1.05 -3.10
N PRO A 565 2.47 2.27 -3.32
CA PRO A 565 3.67 2.49 -4.12
C PRO A 565 4.99 2.14 -3.39
N PRO A 566 6.11 1.96 -4.12
CA PRO A 566 7.39 1.47 -3.56
C PRO A 566 7.98 2.28 -2.40
N TRP A 567 7.67 3.58 -2.31
CA TRP A 567 8.18 4.48 -1.27
C TRP A 567 7.27 4.60 -0.04
N GLN A 568 6.13 3.90 0.01
CA GLN A 568 5.35 3.71 1.25
C GLN A 568 5.95 2.56 2.08
N ASP A 569 7.24 2.66 2.39
CA ASP A 569 8.03 1.58 3.00
C ASP A 569 8.30 1.86 4.49
N LEU A 570 7.30 1.62 5.33
CA LEU A 570 7.43 1.60 6.79
C LEU A 570 7.42 0.15 7.30
N ASN A 571 6.21 -0.42 7.42
CA ASN A 571 5.99 -1.81 7.86
C ASN A 571 5.82 -2.80 6.70
N PHE A 572 5.46 -2.30 5.52
CA PHE A 572 5.15 -3.08 4.32
C PHE A 572 6.04 -2.61 3.17
N TYR A 573 6.53 -3.53 2.34
CA TYR A 573 7.24 -3.18 1.11
C TYR A 573 6.22 -3.03 -0.03
N GLY A 574 6.06 -1.81 -0.56
CA GLY A 574 5.11 -1.49 -1.63
C GLY A 574 5.63 -1.74 -3.05
N GLY A 575 4.77 -1.52 -4.04
CA GLY A 575 5.07 -1.55 -5.47
C GLY A 575 4.70 -2.87 -6.14
N THR A 576 5.60 -3.85 -6.17
CA THR A 576 5.34 -5.17 -6.77
C THR A 576 4.67 -6.14 -5.81
N ALA A 577 3.82 -7.02 -6.36
CA ALA A 577 3.20 -8.14 -5.66
C ALA A 577 3.56 -9.46 -6.34
N LYS A 578 3.65 -10.54 -5.57
CA LYS A 578 4.01 -11.87 -6.09
C LYS A 578 2.79 -12.59 -6.68
N ILE A 579 2.88 -12.99 -7.94
CA ILE A 579 1.95 -13.89 -8.64
C ILE A 579 2.74 -15.08 -9.19
N SER A 580 2.74 -16.20 -8.46
CA SER A 580 3.45 -17.42 -8.85
C SER A 580 2.61 -18.33 -9.74
N ASP A 581 1.29 -18.29 -9.56
CA ASP A 581 0.37 -19.15 -10.30
C ASP A 581 -0.92 -18.38 -10.59
N VAL A 582 -1.45 -18.56 -11.79
CA VAL A 582 -2.77 -18.07 -12.21
C VAL A 582 -3.44 -19.20 -12.97
N SER A 583 -4.66 -19.56 -12.58
CA SER A 583 -5.44 -20.60 -13.25
C SER A 583 -6.89 -20.19 -13.42
N PHE A 584 -7.52 -20.61 -14.51
CA PHE A 584 -8.93 -20.37 -14.80
C PHE A 584 -9.66 -21.69 -15.01
N ASN A 585 -10.67 -21.95 -14.19
CA ASN A 585 -11.40 -23.22 -14.18
C ASN A 585 -12.65 -23.23 -15.08
N GLY A 586 -12.86 -22.18 -15.88
CA GLY A 586 -14.07 -22.00 -16.69
C GLY A 586 -15.15 -21.12 -16.03
N LYS A 587 -15.02 -20.82 -14.75
CA LYS A 587 -15.94 -19.97 -13.98
C LYS A 587 -15.26 -18.71 -13.47
N TYR A 588 -14.14 -18.88 -12.77
CA TYR A 588 -13.39 -17.79 -12.14
C TYR A 588 -11.88 -18.06 -12.23
N ALA A 589 -11.09 -16.99 -12.08
CA ALA A 589 -9.64 -17.10 -12.01
C ALA A 589 -9.20 -17.28 -10.55
N VAL A 590 -8.16 -18.06 -10.32
CA VAL A 590 -7.54 -18.27 -9.01
C VAL A 590 -6.08 -17.88 -9.10
N VAL A 591 -5.66 -16.97 -8.21
CA VAL A 591 -4.29 -16.47 -8.10
C VAL A 591 -3.61 -17.08 -6.88
N ASN A 592 -2.38 -17.56 -7.06
CA ASN A 592 -1.54 -18.22 -6.05
C ASN A 592 -2.25 -19.37 -5.31
N ASN A 593 -3.17 -20.06 -6.00
CA ASN A 593 -4.03 -21.11 -5.43
C ASN A 593 -4.81 -20.68 -4.18
N LYS A 594 -5.04 -19.37 -4.00
CA LYS A 594 -5.60 -18.77 -2.78
C LYS A 594 -6.76 -17.85 -3.09
N THR A 595 -6.56 -16.84 -3.93
CA THR A 595 -7.57 -15.78 -4.10
C THR A 595 -8.33 -15.98 -5.40
N ALA A 596 -9.65 -16.10 -5.32
CA ALA A 596 -10.52 -16.20 -6.48
C ALA A 596 -10.97 -14.81 -6.95
N VAL A 597 -10.97 -14.58 -8.26
CA VAL A 597 -11.57 -13.41 -8.92
C VAL A 597 -12.75 -13.89 -9.74
N ILE A 598 -13.95 -13.59 -9.24
CA ILE A 598 -15.19 -14.23 -9.67
C ILE A 598 -16.01 -13.22 -10.48
N PRO A 599 -16.17 -13.39 -11.80
CA PRO A 599 -17.15 -12.61 -12.55
C PRO A 599 -18.55 -13.01 -12.08
N LEU A 600 -19.40 -12.03 -11.78
CA LEU A 600 -20.80 -12.26 -11.42
C LEU A 600 -21.61 -12.39 -12.72
N VAL A 601 -21.99 -13.63 -13.06
CA VAL A 601 -22.42 -14.01 -14.42
C VAL A 601 -23.88 -13.63 -14.73
N PHE A 602 -24.07 -13.24 -15.99
CA PHE A 602 -25.31 -13.06 -16.73
C PHE A 602 -26.08 -14.38 -16.91
N SER A 603 -27.23 -14.56 -16.24
CA SER A 603 -28.20 -15.56 -16.69
C SER A 603 -28.97 -14.99 -17.88
N SER A 604 -29.23 -15.80 -18.91
CA SER A 604 -30.12 -15.37 -20.00
C SER A 604 -31.47 -14.94 -19.41
N PRO A 605 -32.14 -13.92 -19.98
CA PRO A 605 -33.43 -13.45 -19.47
C PRO A 605 -34.49 -14.56 -19.29
N GLU A 606 -34.38 -15.66 -20.04
CA GLU A 606 -35.26 -16.84 -19.95
C GLU A 606 -35.10 -17.65 -18.67
N LYS A 607 -33.91 -17.68 -18.04
CA LYS A 607 -33.68 -18.37 -16.76
C LYS A 607 -34.22 -17.58 -15.57
N LEU A 608 -34.10 -16.25 -15.64
CA LEU A 608 -34.56 -15.31 -14.60
C LEU A 608 -36.07 -15.40 -14.36
N LYS A 609 -36.85 -15.72 -15.40
CA LYS A 609 -38.30 -15.89 -15.30
C LYS A 609 -38.70 -17.16 -14.54
N ASN A 610 -37.90 -18.23 -14.65
CA ASN A 610 -38.17 -19.48 -13.95
C ASN A 610 -37.63 -19.48 -12.50
N GLU A 611 -36.51 -18.79 -12.24
CA GLU A 611 -35.93 -18.69 -10.89
C GLU A 611 -36.65 -17.68 -9.99
N LEU A 612 -37.36 -16.69 -10.55
CA LEU A 612 -38.27 -15.82 -9.79
C LEU A 612 -39.61 -16.49 -9.46
N ASP A 613 -40.01 -17.51 -10.24
CA ASP A 613 -41.23 -18.30 -10.00
C ASP A 613 -41.00 -19.47 -9.02
N GLU A 614 -39.76 -19.93 -8.85
CA GLU A 614 -39.37 -20.96 -7.87
C GLU A 614 -38.52 -20.37 -6.74
N GLY A 615 -39.20 -19.86 -5.71
CA GLY A 615 -38.60 -19.16 -4.57
C GLY A 615 -37.39 -19.84 -3.93
N ILE A 616 -36.27 -19.12 -3.93
CA ILE A 616 -35.07 -19.49 -3.17
C ILE A 616 -35.40 -19.41 -1.67
N GLY A 617 -35.36 -20.57 -1.03
CA GLY A 617 -35.61 -20.73 0.41
C GLY A 617 -34.66 -19.89 1.26
N ALA A 618 -35.25 -19.06 2.11
CA ALA A 618 -34.54 -18.37 3.18
C ALA A 618 -33.93 -19.39 4.16
N PRO A 619 -32.68 -19.20 4.63
CA PRO A 619 -32.21 -19.88 5.82
C PRO A 619 -33.00 -19.35 7.02
N THR A 620 -33.78 -20.24 7.61
CA THR A 620 -34.42 -20.05 8.91
C THR A 620 -33.36 -19.87 9.99
N GLU A 621 -33.33 -18.70 10.62
CA GLU A 621 -33.18 -18.60 12.07
C GLU A 621 -33.78 -17.27 12.55
N THR A 622 -34.87 -17.40 13.29
CA THR A 622 -35.67 -16.34 13.88
C THR A 622 -35.11 -15.95 15.25
N SER A 623 -34.87 -14.66 15.47
CA SER A 623 -35.18 -14.03 16.76
C SER A 623 -35.76 -12.64 16.48
N GLY A 624 -36.94 -12.40 17.04
CA GLY A 624 -37.96 -11.56 16.43
C GLY A 624 -37.85 -10.07 16.67
N ILE A 625 -38.31 -9.32 15.68
CA ILE A 625 -38.87 -7.97 15.81
C ILE A 625 -40.08 -7.90 14.88
N SER A 626 -41.18 -7.36 15.40
CA SER A 626 -42.50 -7.29 14.80
C SER A 626 -42.57 -6.47 13.50
N ASN A 627 -43.27 -7.02 12.51
CA ASN A 627 -43.67 -6.34 11.26
C ASN A 627 -44.63 -5.19 11.53
N GLU A 628 -44.24 -3.97 11.17
CA GLU A 628 -45.17 -2.90 10.78
C GLU A 628 -45.02 -2.61 9.29
N THR A 629 -46.17 -2.55 8.63
CA THR A 629 -46.36 -2.61 7.19
C THR A 629 -46.12 -1.23 6.56
N PHE A 630 -45.10 -1.07 5.72
CA PHE A 630 -44.99 0.08 4.81
C PHE A 630 -45.38 -0.34 3.40
N GLY A 631 -46.51 0.19 2.92
CA GLY A 631 -47.01 -0.01 1.57
C GLY A 631 -46.12 0.71 0.56
N THR A 632 -45.60 -0.04 -0.41
CA THR A 632 -44.90 0.49 -1.58
C THR A 632 -45.93 0.83 -2.66
N THR A 633 -46.10 2.14 -2.92
CA THR A 633 -46.72 2.62 -4.14
C THR A 633 -45.73 2.44 -5.29
N THR A 634 -46.05 1.53 -6.20
CA THR A 634 -45.35 1.32 -7.46
C THR A 634 -45.74 2.42 -8.46
N GLU A 635 -44.91 3.45 -8.57
CA GLU A 635 -44.90 4.29 -9.77
C GLU A 635 -43.94 3.69 -10.81
N SER A 636 -44.50 3.51 -12.00
CA SER A 636 -43.89 2.90 -13.18
C SER A 636 -42.76 3.76 -13.77
N ALA A 637 -41.53 3.26 -13.77
CA ALA A 637 -40.44 3.78 -14.61
C ALA A 637 -40.45 3.09 -15.99
N GLY A 638 -40.40 3.91 -17.05
CA GLY A 638 -40.47 3.48 -18.45
C GLY A 638 -39.16 2.91 -19.02
N SER A 639 -39.33 1.78 -19.73
CA SER A 639 -38.65 1.26 -20.94
C SER A 639 -37.19 1.61 -21.33
N THR A 640 -36.30 0.59 -21.22
CA THR A 640 -35.27 0.04 -22.18
C THR A 640 -34.08 0.88 -22.71
N PRO A 641 -32.91 0.32 -23.12
CA PRO A 641 -32.45 -1.09 -23.19
C PRO A 641 -31.07 -1.38 -22.52
N GLU A 642 -30.97 -2.45 -21.73
CA GLU A 642 -29.69 -2.98 -21.23
C GLU A 642 -29.13 -4.00 -22.24
N SER A 643 -27.98 -3.71 -22.86
CA SER A 643 -27.33 -4.64 -23.78
C SER A 643 -26.32 -5.52 -23.03
N PHE A 644 -26.62 -6.80 -22.90
CA PHE A 644 -25.75 -7.79 -22.24
C PHE A 644 -24.93 -8.56 -23.28
N CYS A 645 -23.60 -8.58 -23.14
CA CYS A 645 -22.68 -9.23 -24.09
C CYS A 645 -22.41 -10.70 -23.72
N ALA A 646 -22.37 -11.56 -24.74
CA ALA A 646 -22.21 -13.02 -24.60
C ALA A 646 -20.75 -13.46 -24.38
N ALA A 647 -20.58 -14.59 -23.69
CA ALA A 647 -19.30 -15.22 -23.37
C ALA A 647 -18.56 -15.77 -24.61
N GLY A 648 -17.58 -15.01 -25.13
CA GLY A 648 -16.43 -15.49 -25.90
C GLY A 648 -15.16 -15.49 -25.04
N GLU A 649 -14.08 -16.15 -25.49
CA GLU A 649 -12.80 -16.39 -24.77
C GLU A 649 -12.56 -15.49 -23.54
N THR A 650 -12.93 -16.00 -22.36
CA THR A 650 -13.13 -15.11 -21.20
C THR A 650 -11.86 -14.80 -20.43
N PHE A 651 -10.79 -15.56 -20.61
CA PHE A 651 -9.59 -15.43 -19.79
C PHE A 651 -8.32 -15.97 -20.48
N GLY A 652 -7.21 -15.25 -20.31
CA GLY A 652 -5.87 -15.65 -20.73
C GLY A 652 -4.83 -15.25 -19.69
N ALA A 653 -3.75 -16.00 -19.57
CA ALA A 653 -2.64 -15.75 -18.65
C ALA A 653 -1.28 -15.98 -19.30
N ALA A 654 -0.28 -15.27 -18.81
CA ALA A 654 1.09 -15.28 -19.32
C ALA A 654 2.09 -15.21 -18.17
N VAL A 655 3.24 -15.86 -18.36
CA VAL A 655 4.43 -15.65 -17.51
C VAL A 655 5.13 -14.35 -17.92
N PHE A 656 5.97 -13.77 -17.06
CA PHE A 656 6.69 -12.53 -17.35
C PHE A 656 7.47 -12.55 -18.67
N ASP A 657 8.08 -13.69 -19.00
CA ASP A 657 8.91 -13.87 -20.19
C ASP A 657 8.11 -13.78 -21.51
N GLU A 658 6.80 -14.06 -21.47
CA GLU A 658 5.90 -13.89 -22.61
C GLU A 658 5.51 -12.41 -22.86
N GLY A 659 6.01 -11.49 -22.02
CA GLY A 659 5.76 -10.05 -22.08
C GLY A 659 4.65 -9.59 -21.13
N ASP A 660 4.59 -8.29 -20.85
CA ASP A 660 3.54 -7.74 -19.99
C ASP A 660 2.17 -7.89 -20.66
N ILE A 661 1.15 -8.22 -19.86
CA ILE A 661 -0.22 -8.45 -20.31
C ILE A 661 -0.75 -7.31 -21.18
N THR A 662 -0.38 -6.05 -20.89
CA THR A 662 -0.84 -4.88 -21.63
C THR A 662 -0.41 -4.87 -23.10
N SER A 663 0.71 -5.52 -23.45
CA SER A 663 1.14 -5.72 -24.85
C SER A 663 0.13 -6.53 -25.67
N TRP A 664 -0.54 -7.47 -25.02
CA TRP A 664 -1.58 -8.29 -25.64
C TRP A 664 -2.87 -7.49 -25.78
N LEU A 665 -3.26 -6.81 -24.69
CA LEU A 665 -4.51 -6.04 -24.61
C LEU A 665 -4.52 -4.88 -25.59
N SER A 666 -3.38 -4.20 -25.77
CA SER A 666 -3.23 -3.12 -26.75
C SER A 666 -3.41 -3.59 -28.20
N GLY A 667 -3.22 -4.89 -28.46
CA GLY A 667 -3.50 -5.54 -29.73
C GLY A 667 -4.90 -6.15 -29.82
N SER A 668 -5.81 -5.83 -28.88
CA SER A 668 -7.16 -6.41 -28.75
C SER A 668 -7.17 -7.94 -28.57
N LYS A 669 -6.11 -8.49 -27.98
CA LYS A 669 -5.88 -9.92 -27.77
C LYS A 669 -5.63 -10.23 -26.29
N ILE A 670 -5.77 -11.49 -25.93
CA ILE A 670 -5.32 -12.05 -24.65
C ILE A 670 -4.37 -13.23 -24.91
N PRO A 671 -3.51 -13.59 -23.94
CA PRO A 671 -2.72 -14.81 -24.02
C PRO A 671 -3.60 -16.06 -24.15
N LYS A 672 -3.07 -17.13 -24.74
CA LYS A 672 -3.84 -18.37 -24.96
C LYS A 672 -3.92 -19.28 -23.74
N ALA A 673 -2.90 -19.26 -22.87
CA ALA A 673 -2.86 -20.15 -21.73
C ALA A 673 -3.92 -19.77 -20.70
N ARG A 674 -4.60 -20.76 -20.12
CA ARG A 674 -5.59 -20.55 -19.05
C ARG A 674 -5.05 -20.88 -17.66
N SER A 675 -3.88 -21.50 -17.61
CA SER A 675 -3.17 -21.82 -16.38
C SER A 675 -1.68 -21.67 -16.66
N ILE A 676 -0.99 -20.92 -15.80
CA ILE A 676 0.46 -20.73 -15.87
C ILE A 676 1.08 -20.85 -14.48
N LYS A 677 2.38 -21.14 -14.45
CA LYS A 677 3.23 -21.00 -13.29
C LYS A 677 4.42 -20.15 -13.70
N ASP A 678 4.70 -19.10 -12.95
CA ASP A 678 5.86 -18.25 -13.17
C ASP A 678 6.81 -18.37 -11.98
N GLU A 679 7.99 -18.95 -12.22
CA GLU A 679 9.03 -19.11 -11.20
C GLU A 679 9.55 -17.76 -10.70
N LYS A 680 9.43 -16.69 -11.50
CA LYS A 680 9.77 -15.33 -11.07
C LYS A 680 8.71 -14.74 -10.15
N GLY A 681 7.51 -15.31 -10.11
CA GLY A 681 6.40 -14.76 -9.34
C GLY A 681 5.85 -13.46 -9.94
N LEU A 682 5.95 -13.27 -11.25
CA LEU A 682 5.56 -12.07 -11.98
C LEU A 682 4.49 -12.36 -13.05
N ALA A 683 3.73 -13.44 -12.86
CA ALA A 683 2.72 -13.85 -13.81
C ALA A 683 1.57 -12.84 -13.87
N SER A 684 0.82 -12.87 -14.97
CA SER A 684 -0.33 -11.99 -15.17
C SER A 684 -1.45 -12.73 -15.89
N GLY A 685 -2.67 -12.20 -15.78
CA GLY A 685 -3.81 -12.70 -16.54
C GLY A 685 -4.79 -11.59 -16.88
N ALA A 686 -5.76 -11.86 -17.74
CA ALA A 686 -6.80 -10.90 -18.05
C ALA A 686 -8.10 -11.58 -18.47
N PHE A 687 -9.21 -11.04 -17.97
CA PHE A 687 -10.53 -11.28 -18.54
C PHE A 687 -10.75 -10.40 -19.77
N SER A 688 -11.51 -10.88 -20.75
CA SER A 688 -11.87 -10.16 -21.97
C SER A 688 -13.36 -10.21 -22.24
N TYR A 689 -13.98 -9.06 -22.50
CA TYR A 689 -15.40 -8.93 -22.82
C TYR A 689 -15.60 -8.05 -24.04
N GLU A 690 -16.40 -8.50 -25.00
CA GLU A 690 -16.75 -7.71 -26.19
C GLU A 690 -17.63 -6.51 -25.81
N LEU A 691 -17.42 -5.40 -26.50
CA LEU A 691 -18.22 -4.17 -26.41
C LEU A 691 -18.85 -3.87 -27.76
N ASN A 692 -20.17 -3.65 -27.76
CA ASN A 692 -20.92 -3.14 -28.90
C ASN A 692 -22.12 -2.33 -28.39
N LEU A 693 -21.84 -1.10 -27.95
CA LEU A 693 -22.82 -0.23 -27.29
C LEU A 693 -23.35 0.82 -28.26
N LYS A 694 -24.67 0.92 -28.44
CA LYS A 694 -25.26 2.07 -29.16
C LYS A 694 -25.10 3.36 -28.34
N PRO A 695 -25.23 4.55 -28.97
CA PRO A 695 -25.27 5.81 -28.24
C PRO A 695 -26.24 5.77 -27.05
N GLY A 696 -25.76 6.12 -25.86
CA GLY A 696 -26.51 6.09 -24.60
C GLY A 696 -26.61 4.72 -23.91
N GLU A 697 -26.25 3.62 -24.57
CA GLU A 697 -26.23 2.30 -23.92
C GLU A 697 -25.05 2.16 -22.95
N THR A 698 -25.28 1.38 -21.90
CA THR A 698 -24.30 1.08 -20.85
C THR A 698 -24.09 -0.43 -20.72
N ALA A 699 -22.83 -0.88 -20.69
CA ALA A 699 -22.45 -2.22 -20.22
C ALA A 699 -21.91 -2.15 -18.79
N ARG A 700 -22.27 -3.14 -17.98
CA ARG A 700 -21.77 -3.30 -16.60
C ARG A 700 -21.09 -4.64 -16.45
N PHE A 701 -19.92 -4.65 -15.82
CA PHE A 701 -19.17 -5.85 -15.47
C PHE A 701 -18.88 -5.83 -13.99
N SER A 702 -19.35 -6.84 -13.25
CA SER A 702 -19.24 -6.86 -11.79
C SER A 702 -18.50 -8.11 -11.33
N PHE A 703 -17.64 -7.95 -10.32
CA PHE A 703 -16.75 -9.00 -9.83
C PHE A 703 -16.83 -9.10 -8.30
N ALA A 704 -16.66 -10.32 -7.79
CA ALA A 704 -16.52 -10.63 -6.38
C ALA A 704 -15.16 -11.28 -6.11
N ILE A 705 -14.50 -10.88 -5.03
CA ILE A 705 -13.18 -11.34 -4.62
C ILE A 705 -13.26 -11.69 -3.13
N PRO A 706 -13.41 -12.98 -2.77
CA PRO A 706 -13.44 -13.40 -1.37
C PRO A 706 -12.11 -13.11 -0.69
N GLN A 707 -12.13 -12.41 0.45
CA GLN A 707 -10.91 -12.08 1.18
C GLN A 707 -10.45 -13.22 2.12
N TYR A 708 -11.37 -14.15 2.42
CA TYR A 708 -11.13 -15.29 3.30
C TYR A 708 -11.38 -16.63 2.61
N GLN A 709 -10.57 -17.62 2.96
CA GLN A 709 -10.61 -18.97 2.39
C GLN A 709 -11.83 -19.80 2.83
N ASN A 710 -12.51 -19.37 3.90
CA ASN A 710 -13.73 -20.01 4.39
C ASN A 710 -14.96 -19.70 3.51
N ILE A 711 -14.85 -18.77 2.56
CA ILE A 711 -15.91 -18.44 1.61
C ILE A 711 -15.71 -19.28 0.35
N ASN A 712 -16.73 -20.07 0.00
CA ASN A 712 -16.68 -20.91 -1.20
C ASN A 712 -16.87 -20.05 -2.47
N PRO A 713 -15.89 -19.99 -3.40
CA PRO A 713 -16.03 -19.26 -4.65
C PRO A 713 -17.17 -19.79 -5.54
N ASP A 714 -17.43 -21.10 -5.53
CA ASP A 714 -18.52 -21.68 -6.33
C ASP A 714 -19.89 -21.20 -5.86
N SER A 715 -20.08 -20.94 -4.56
CA SER A 715 -21.36 -20.40 -4.08
C SER A 715 -21.59 -18.99 -4.60
N LEU A 716 -20.57 -18.13 -4.62
CA LEU A 716 -20.71 -16.76 -5.12
C LEU A 716 -20.94 -16.73 -6.64
N PHE A 717 -20.25 -17.60 -7.38
CA PHE A 717 -20.47 -17.74 -8.82
C PHE A 717 -21.88 -18.24 -9.17
N SER A 718 -22.48 -19.07 -8.31
CA SER A 718 -23.81 -19.66 -8.55
C SER A 718 -24.99 -18.71 -8.28
N VAL A 719 -24.74 -17.53 -7.70
CA VAL A 719 -25.78 -16.54 -7.40
C VAL A 719 -26.01 -15.61 -8.60
N ALA A 720 -27.24 -15.14 -8.76
CA ALA A 720 -27.68 -14.27 -9.86
C ALA A 720 -26.83 -13.00 -10.01
N GLN A 721 -26.85 -12.44 -11.23
CA GLN A 721 -26.21 -11.18 -11.62
C GLN A 721 -26.48 -10.01 -10.66
N SER A 722 -27.61 -10.02 -9.96
CA SER A 722 -28.01 -9.00 -8.99
C SER A 722 -27.23 -9.02 -7.67
N LEU A 723 -26.34 -9.99 -7.42
CA LEU A 723 -25.58 -10.08 -6.15
C LEU A 723 -24.81 -8.78 -5.86
N TYR A 724 -24.16 -8.19 -6.88
CA TYR A 724 -23.48 -6.91 -6.72
C TYR A 724 -24.45 -5.84 -6.22
N GLU A 725 -25.61 -5.68 -6.87
CA GLU A 725 -26.57 -4.64 -6.51
C GLU A 725 -27.26 -4.88 -5.16
N ILE A 726 -27.51 -6.13 -4.81
CA ILE A 726 -28.05 -6.50 -3.50
C ILE A 726 -27.04 -6.11 -2.41
N GLU A 727 -25.78 -6.51 -2.55
CA GLU A 727 -24.74 -6.21 -1.57
C GLU A 727 -24.36 -4.72 -1.58
N TYR A 728 -24.40 -4.05 -2.73
CA TYR A 728 -24.15 -2.62 -2.85
C TYR A 728 -25.20 -1.81 -2.09
N ASN A 729 -26.50 -2.08 -2.32
CA ASN A 729 -27.59 -1.40 -1.62
C ASN A 729 -27.57 -1.70 -0.11
N LYS A 730 -27.27 -2.94 0.27
CA LYS A 730 -27.10 -3.33 1.68
C LYS A 730 -25.94 -2.61 2.34
N THR A 731 -24.79 -2.51 1.67
CA THR A 731 -23.61 -1.78 2.17
C THR A 731 -23.89 -0.28 2.27
N LYS A 732 -24.54 0.31 1.27
CA LYS A 732 -24.98 1.72 1.33
C LYS A 732 -25.90 1.97 2.52
N GLN A 733 -26.93 1.15 2.69
CA GLN A 733 -27.87 1.27 3.80
C GLN A 733 -27.17 1.12 5.14
N PHE A 734 -26.29 0.13 5.29
CA PHE A 734 -25.48 -0.07 6.49
C PHE A 734 -24.69 1.20 6.83
N TRP A 735 -23.98 1.78 5.86
CA TRP A 735 -23.20 2.99 6.10
C TRP A 735 -24.08 4.21 6.37
N ALA A 736 -25.20 4.37 5.67
CA ALA A 736 -26.14 5.47 5.92
C ALA A 736 -26.67 5.43 7.37
N ASP A 737 -27.10 4.26 7.83
CA ASP A 737 -27.58 4.04 9.21
C ASP A 737 -26.47 4.21 10.25
N LYS A 738 -25.24 3.80 9.90
CA LYS A 738 -24.09 3.88 10.82
C LYS A 738 -23.59 5.32 10.98
N LEU A 739 -23.53 6.08 9.90
CA LEU A 739 -22.88 7.40 9.82
C LEU A 739 -23.85 8.58 10.01
N SER A 740 -25.16 8.36 9.86
CA SER A 740 -26.19 9.40 10.02
C SER A 740 -26.99 9.27 11.33
N ARG A 741 -26.38 8.67 12.37
CA ARG A 741 -26.98 8.53 13.70
C ARG A 741 -27.37 9.85 14.35
N ILE A 742 -26.62 10.91 14.02
CA ILE A 742 -26.88 12.28 14.45
C ILE A 742 -27.47 13.02 13.25
N PRO A 743 -28.78 13.28 13.20
CA PRO A 743 -29.37 13.99 12.09
C PRO A 743 -28.95 15.46 12.11
N TRP A 744 -28.49 15.96 10.97
CA TRP A 744 -28.25 17.38 10.77
C TRP A 744 -28.69 17.85 9.38
N SER A 745 -29.08 19.12 9.30
CA SER A 745 -29.28 19.87 8.06
C SER A 745 -28.35 21.08 8.11
N VAL A 746 -27.53 21.23 7.07
CA VAL A 746 -26.58 22.33 6.93
C VAL A 746 -26.71 22.94 5.54
N PRO A 747 -26.34 24.22 5.36
CA PRO A 747 -26.33 24.86 4.05
C PRO A 747 -25.53 24.08 3.02
N LYS A 748 -25.99 24.07 1.76
CA LYS A 748 -25.34 23.35 0.65
C LYS A 748 -23.87 23.75 0.46
N GLU A 749 -23.54 25.00 0.73
CA GLU A 749 -22.18 25.56 0.66
C GLU A 749 -21.21 24.88 1.65
N LEU A 750 -21.72 24.23 2.70
CA LEU A 750 -20.95 23.53 3.72
C LEU A 750 -21.07 22.01 3.62
N GLU A 751 -21.78 21.49 2.61
CA GLU A 751 -22.07 20.06 2.46
C GLU A 751 -20.80 19.22 2.38
N THR A 752 -19.75 19.69 1.72
CA THR A 752 -18.45 18.97 1.62
C THR A 752 -17.75 18.84 2.98
N ILE A 753 -17.82 19.86 3.84
CA ILE A 753 -17.20 19.84 5.18
C ILE A 753 -17.92 18.81 6.05
N PHE A 754 -19.25 18.84 6.10
CA PHE A 754 -20.03 17.91 6.91
C PHE A 754 -20.08 16.49 6.32
N SER A 755 -20.00 16.36 4.99
CA SER A 755 -19.79 15.06 4.33
C SER A 755 -18.44 14.46 4.71
N SER A 756 -17.39 15.28 4.80
CA SER A 756 -16.07 14.84 5.24
C SER A 756 -16.06 14.33 6.68
N VAL A 757 -16.88 14.91 7.57
CA VAL A 757 -17.08 14.36 8.93
C VAL A 757 -17.64 12.92 8.86
N LYS A 758 -18.66 12.67 8.04
CA LYS A 758 -19.24 11.32 7.89
C LYS A 758 -18.28 10.34 7.22
N SER A 759 -17.57 10.76 6.17
CA SER A 759 -16.62 9.91 5.46
C SER A 759 -15.47 9.47 6.38
N ASN A 760 -14.87 10.40 7.13
CA ASN A 760 -13.80 10.07 8.07
C ASN A 760 -14.29 9.17 9.21
N LEU A 761 -15.54 9.31 9.65
CA LEU A 761 -16.16 8.36 10.58
C LEU A 761 -16.25 6.95 9.99
N GLY A 762 -16.62 6.83 8.71
CA GLY A 762 -16.62 5.56 7.98
C GLY A 762 -15.22 4.95 7.86
N TYR A 763 -14.23 5.77 7.50
CA TYR A 763 -12.84 5.35 7.38
C TYR A 763 -12.24 4.88 8.72
N ILE A 764 -12.52 5.57 9.82
CA ILE A 764 -12.14 5.12 11.18
C ILE A 764 -12.67 3.71 11.42
N LEU A 765 -13.94 3.45 11.06
CA LEU A 765 -14.55 2.15 11.28
C LEU A 765 -13.98 1.06 10.37
N ILE A 766 -13.60 1.38 9.13
CA ILE A 766 -12.93 0.45 8.22
C ILE A 766 -11.52 0.10 8.69
N ASN A 767 -10.74 1.09 9.14
CA ASN A 767 -9.37 0.87 9.63
C ASN A 767 -9.30 0.16 11.00
N ARG A 768 -10.43 -0.13 11.64
CA ARG A 768 -10.44 -0.94 12.88
C ARG A 768 -10.08 -2.39 12.56
N ASP A 769 -9.18 -2.95 13.35
CA ASP A 769 -8.82 -4.36 13.31
C ASP A 769 -9.46 -5.08 14.51
N GLY A 770 -10.65 -5.63 14.29
CA GLY A 770 -11.51 -6.13 15.36
C GLY A 770 -11.87 -5.02 16.37
N SER A 771 -11.31 -5.12 17.58
CA SER A 771 -11.48 -4.09 18.62
C SER A 771 -10.44 -2.98 18.54
N GLY A 772 -9.29 -3.22 17.91
CA GLY A 772 -8.21 -2.26 17.77
C GLY A 772 -8.61 -1.08 16.88
N ILE A 773 -8.36 0.14 17.35
CA ILE A 773 -8.51 1.36 16.54
C ILE A 773 -7.12 1.71 16.02
N GLN A 774 -6.97 1.74 14.69
CA GLN A 774 -5.71 2.00 14.01
C GLN A 774 -5.84 3.23 13.12
N PRO A 775 -4.76 4.01 12.93
CA PRO A 775 -4.82 5.21 12.11
C PRO A 775 -4.67 4.90 10.60
N GLY A 776 -4.40 3.64 10.23
CA GLY A 776 -4.29 3.20 8.84
C GLY A 776 -4.16 1.69 8.68
N SER A 777 -4.37 1.17 7.47
CA SER A 777 -4.45 -0.27 7.18
C SER A 777 -3.22 -0.85 6.45
N ARG A 778 -2.17 -0.06 6.22
CA ARG A 778 -0.87 -0.55 5.69
C ARG A 778 0.25 -0.10 6.61
N SER A 779 0.78 1.10 6.40
CA SER A 779 1.93 1.61 7.12
C SER A 779 1.70 1.62 8.64
N TYR A 780 0.46 1.80 9.08
CA TYR A 780 0.06 1.92 10.49
C TYR A 780 -0.89 0.82 10.97
N GLU A 781 -0.72 -0.43 10.51
CA GLU A 781 -1.55 -1.57 10.94
C GLU A 781 -1.28 -1.99 12.42
N ARG A 782 -1.44 -1.06 13.37
CA ARG A 782 -1.26 -1.21 14.82
C ARG A 782 -2.15 -0.21 15.56
N SER A 783 -2.51 -0.52 16.80
CA SER A 783 -3.32 0.37 17.65
C SER A 783 -2.43 1.17 18.59
N TRP A 784 -2.24 2.45 18.31
CA TRP A 784 -1.65 3.40 19.26
C TRP A 784 -2.72 3.88 20.23
N ILE A 785 -2.41 3.92 21.53
CA ILE A 785 -3.36 4.42 22.52
C ILE A 785 -3.68 5.91 22.33
N ARG A 786 -2.70 6.70 21.87
CA ARG A 786 -2.84 8.11 21.52
C ARG A 786 -3.92 8.34 20.48
N ASP A 787 -3.73 7.75 19.31
CA ASP A 787 -4.66 7.78 18.19
C ASP A 787 -6.02 7.22 18.61
N GLY A 788 -6.02 6.07 19.30
CA GLY A 788 -7.22 5.38 19.73
C GLY A 788 -8.06 6.17 20.73
N ALA A 789 -7.44 6.88 21.67
CA ALA A 789 -8.13 7.67 22.68
C ALA A 789 -8.76 8.94 22.09
N LEU A 790 -8.04 9.66 21.21
CA LEU A 790 -8.55 10.84 20.52
C LEU A 790 -9.63 10.48 19.48
N THR A 791 -9.44 9.36 18.78
CA THR A 791 -10.44 8.81 17.86
C THR A 791 -11.68 8.34 18.60
N SER A 792 -11.52 7.72 19.78
CA SER A 792 -12.65 7.34 20.64
C SER A 792 -13.47 8.56 21.08
N ALA A 793 -12.82 9.70 21.36
CA ALA A 793 -13.54 10.93 21.65
C ALA A 793 -14.40 11.39 20.45
N ALA A 794 -13.89 11.30 19.22
CA ALA A 794 -14.66 11.59 18.00
C ALA A 794 -15.84 10.62 17.81
N LEU A 795 -15.63 9.32 18.04
CA LEU A 795 -16.68 8.29 17.96
C LEU A 795 -17.82 8.55 18.96
N LEU A 796 -17.49 8.83 20.23
CA LEU A 796 -18.47 9.11 21.28
C LEU A 796 -19.32 10.34 20.96
N LYS A 797 -18.68 11.39 20.47
CA LYS A 797 -19.32 12.64 20.05
C LYS A 797 -20.32 12.48 18.89
N LEU A 798 -20.18 11.41 18.11
CA LEU A 798 -21.09 11.05 17.02
C LEU A 798 -21.96 9.82 17.36
N GLY A 799 -22.06 9.46 18.64
CA GLY A 799 -23.00 8.45 19.14
C GLY A 799 -22.55 7.00 18.97
N LEU A 800 -21.27 6.74 18.67
CA LEU A 800 -20.70 5.40 18.54
C LEU A 800 -20.04 4.95 19.85
N LYS A 801 -20.88 4.43 20.75
CA LYS A 801 -20.49 3.98 22.09
C LYS A 801 -19.92 2.55 22.09
N LYS A 802 -20.46 1.66 21.26
CA LYS A 802 -20.12 0.22 21.28
C LYS A 802 -18.64 0.00 20.99
N GLU A 803 -18.16 0.61 19.91
CA GLU A 803 -16.81 0.44 19.39
C GLU A 803 -15.75 0.94 20.38
N VAL A 804 -16.05 2.04 21.08
CA VAL A 804 -15.18 2.59 22.11
C VAL A 804 -15.14 1.70 23.35
N LYS A 805 -16.28 1.13 23.76
CA LYS A 805 -16.32 0.16 24.87
C LYS A 805 -15.46 -1.07 24.55
N GLU A 806 -15.58 -1.60 23.34
CA GLU A 806 -14.80 -2.74 22.85
C GLU A 806 -13.30 -2.43 22.85
N PHE A 807 -12.90 -1.30 22.27
CA PHE A 807 -11.50 -0.86 22.23
C PHE A 807 -10.91 -0.71 23.64
N ALA A 808 -11.58 0.01 24.53
CA ALA A 808 -11.09 0.23 25.89
C ALA A 808 -10.93 -1.07 26.70
N LYS A 809 -11.90 -2.00 26.58
CA LYS A 809 -11.80 -3.32 27.23
C LYS A 809 -10.66 -4.14 26.66
N TRP A 810 -10.52 -4.18 25.34
CA TRP A 810 -9.44 -4.92 24.68
C TRP A 810 -8.08 -4.36 25.07
N TYR A 811 -7.87 -3.05 24.97
CA TYR A 811 -6.58 -2.41 25.28
C TYR A 811 -6.17 -2.60 26.75
N SER A 812 -7.14 -2.61 27.68
CA SER A 812 -6.89 -2.80 29.12
C SER A 812 -6.24 -4.14 29.51
N GLN A 813 -6.24 -5.12 28.59
CA GLN A 813 -5.66 -6.45 28.80
C GLN A 813 -4.13 -6.44 28.61
N PHE A 814 -3.57 -5.41 27.99
CA PHE A 814 -2.17 -5.36 27.57
C PHE A 814 -1.26 -4.53 28.48
N LEU A 815 -1.77 -4.00 29.60
CA LEU A 815 -0.93 -3.32 30.59
C LEU A 815 0.16 -4.26 31.10
N TYR A 816 1.38 -3.75 31.22
CA TYR A 816 2.49 -4.48 31.82
C TYR A 816 2.23 -4.76 33.31
N PRO A 817 2.90 -5.76 33.92
CA PRO A 817 2.69 -6.10 35.33
C PRO A 817 2.92 -4.96 36.32
N ASN A 818 3.78 -3.99 35.97
CA ASN A 818 4.06 -2.79 36.78
C ASN A 818 3.05 -1.65 36.57
N GLY A 819 2.02 -1.84 35.74
CA GLY A 819 1.02 -0.84 35.44
C GLY A 819 1.33 0.08 34.25
N LYS A 820 2.50 -0.05 33.61
CA LYS A 820 2.82 0.69 32.37
C LYS A 820 1.77 0.36 31.30
N VAL A 821 1.18 1.39 30.73
CA VAL A 821 0.35 1.26 29.52
C VAL A 821 1.28 1.22 28.29
N PRO A 822 1.14 0.23 27.39
CA PRO A 822 1.90 0.20 26.15
C PRO A 822 1.46 1.32 25.21
N CYS A 823 2.42 1.98 24.54
CA CYS A 823 2.13 3.00 23.54
C CYS A 823 1.40 2.42 22.33
N VAL A 824 1.73 1.16 21.96
CA VAL A 824 1.18 0.44 20.83
C VAL A 824 0.80 -0.99 21.21
N VAL A 825 -0.30 -1.47 20.66
CA VAL A 825 -0.65 -2.89 20.63
C VAL A 825 -0.93 -3.32 19.19
N ASP A 826 -0.33 -4.42 18.76
CA ASP A 826 -0.65 -5.07 17.48
C ASP A 826 -0.74 -6.60 17.63
N LYS A 827 -0.81 -7.33 16.50
CA LYS A 827 -0.86 -8.81 16.47
C LYS A 827 0.26 -9.51 17.24
N ARG A 828 1.38 -8.82 17.47
CA ARG A 828 2.55 -9.28 18.23
C ARG A 828 2.31 -9.13 19.74
N GLY A 829 1.54 -8.14 20.17
CA GLY A 829 1.30 -7.81 21.57
C GLY A 829 1.67 -6.36 21.88
N PRO A 830 1.92 -6.03 23.17
CA PRO A 830 2.27 -4.69 23.60
C PRO A 830 3.71 -4.32 23.23
N ASP A 831 3.91 -3.13 22.69
CA ASP A 831 5.24 -2.57 22.40
C ASP A 831 5.88 -1.96 23.67
N PRO A 832 7.14 -2.33 24.01
CA PRO A 832 7.80 -1.87 25.23
C PRO A 832 8.37 -0.45 25.13
N VAL A 833 8.37 0.19 23.95
CA VAL A 833 8.95 1.51 23.75
C VAL A 833 8.38 2.55 24.74
N PRO A 834 9.21 3.44 25.32
CA PRO A 834 8.72 4.52 26.17
C PRO A 834 8.09 5.66 25.35
N GLU A 835 6.77 5.79 25.45
CA GLU A 835 6.00 7.02 25.19
C GLU A 835 5.12 7.25 26.41
N ASN A 836 5.36 8.33 27.16
CA ASN A 836 4.84 8.46 28.53
C ASN A 836 3.42 9.05 28.59
N ASP A 837 2.94 9.67 27.51
CA ASP A 837 1.55 10.09 27.26
C ASP A 837 0.53 8.95 27.38
N ALA A 838 0.91 7.74 26.95
CA ALA A 838 0.08 6.55 26.88
C ALA A 838 -0.74 6.28 28.16
N ASN A 839 -0.14 6.50 29.33
CA ASN A 839 -0.79 6.26 30.62
C ASN A 839 -1.95 7.22 30.86
N GLY A 840 -1.75 8.51 30.54
CA GLY A 840 -2.77 9.53 30.68
C GLY A 840 -3.92 9.35 29.69
N GLU A 841 -3.58 8.98 28.46
CA GLU A 841 -4.53 8.74 27.37
C GLU A 841 -5.44 7.54 27.63
N PHE A 842 -4.90 6.46 28.19
CA PHE A 842 -5.70 5.31 28.61
C PHE A 842 -6.72 5.66 29.69
N ILE A 843 -6.33 6.44 30.70
CA ILE A 843 -7.24 6.90 31.75
C ILE A 843 -8.29 7.86 31.17
N TYR A 844 -7.87 8.73 30.25
CA TYR A 844 -8.75 9.63 29.52
C TYR A 844 -9.81 8.88 28.70
N LEU A 845 -9.43 7.83 27.97
CA LEU A 845 -10.33 6.98 27.20
C LEU A 845 -11.47 6.42 28.07
N ILE A 846 -11.13 5.87 29.23
CA ILE A 846 -12.12 5.27 30.15
C ILE A 846 -13.08 6.35 30.67
N TYR A 847 -12.55 7.49 31.09
CA TYR A 847 -13.39 8.57 31.62
C TYR A 847 -14.24 9.22 30.53
N GLN A 848 -13.74 9.37 29.30
CA GLN A 848 -14.53 9.87 28.19
C GLN A 848 -15.72 8.95 27.87
N TYR A 849 -15.52 7.64 27.89
CA TYR A 849 -16.63 6.70 27.73
C TYR A 849 -17.72 6.96 28.79
N TYR A 850 -17.34 7.10 30.06
CA TYR A 850 -18.28 7.43 31.13
C TYR A 850 -19.02 8.75 30.87
N ARG A 851 -18.31 9.82 30.49
CA ARG A 851 -18.91 11.14 30.26
C ARG A 851 -20.05 11.14 29.24
N TYR A 852 -19.98 10.29 28.22
CA TYR A 852 -21.02 10.18 27.18
C TYR A 852 -22.05 9.06 27.42
N THR A 853 -21.85 8.21 28.44
CA THR A 853 -22.72 7.03 28.67
C THR A 853 -23.35 6.97 30.06
N GLY A 854 -22.74 7.61 31.06
CA GLY A 854 -23.09 7.44 32.47
C GLY A 854 -22.81 6.04 33.03
N ASP A 855 -22.10 5.16 32.29
CA ASP A 855 -21.86 3.76 32.67
C ASP A 855 -20.83 3.65 33.81
N GLN A 856 -21.31 3.83 35.04
CA GLN A 856 -20.48 3.75 36.25
C GLN A 856 -19.95 2.33 36.51
N GLU A 857 -20.65 1.29 36.06
CA GLU A 857 -20.19 -0.09 36.21
C GLU A 857 -19.00 -0.39 35.30
N PHE A 858 -18.97 0.17 34.09
CA PHE A 858 -17.78 0.12 33.24
C PHE A 858 -16.56 0.78 33.89
N VAL A 859 -16.75 1.94 34.53
CA VAL A 859 -15.66 2.60 35.29
C VAL A 859 -15.21 1.71 36.44
N ARG A 860 -16.15 1.12 37.19
CA ARG A 860 -15.85 0.21 38.31
C ARG A 860 -15.07 -1.02 37.84
N GLU A 861 -15.44 -1.61 36.70
CA GLU A 861 -14.78 -2.75 36.08
C GLU A 861 -13.31 -2.46 35.74
N LEU A 862 -13.03 -1.30 35.12
CA LEU A 862 -11.68 -0.93 34.69
C LEU A 862 -10.88 -0.15 35.74
N PHE A 863 -11.48 0.25 36.86
CA PHE A 863 -10.83 1.00 37.92
C PHE A 863 -9.52 0.35 38.44
N PRO A 864 -9.41 -0.98 38.61
CA PRO A 864 -8.15 -1.61 38.99
C PRO A 864 -7.01 -1.35 37.98
N LYS A 865 -7.31 -1.27 36.68
CA LYS A 865 -6.34 -0.95 35.63
C LYS A 865 -5.94 0.53 35.66
N VAL A 866 -6.91 1.42 35.93
CA VAL A 866 -6.64 2.84 36.18
C VAL A 866 -5.70 3.02 37.36
N SER A 867 -5.96 2.33 38.49
CA SER A 867 -5.09 2.41 39.67
C SER A 867 -3.65 2.00 39.37
N LEU A 868 -3.44 0.91 38.62
CA LEU A 868 -2.11 0.47 38.20
C LEU A 868 -1.40 1.54 37.33
N ALA A 869 -2.12 2.15 36.39
CA ALA A 869 -1.56 3.22 35.56
C ALA A 869 -1.20 4.46 36.38
N VAL A 870 -2.02 4.84 37.38
CA VAL A 870 -1.71 5.95 38.29
C VAL A 870 -0.50 5.64 39.18
N ASP A 871 -0.39 4.41 39.68
CA ASP A 871 0.78 3.99 40.46
C ASP A 871 2.07 4.08 39.63
N TYR A 872 2.01 3.65 38.36
CA TYR A 872 3.13 3.81 37.42
C TYR A 872 3.46 5.27 37.12
N ILE A 873 2.45 6.13 36.93
CA ILE A 873 2.65 7.60 36.80
C ILE A 873 3.39 8.15 38.03
N ARG A 874 3.00 7.74 39.25
CA ARG A 874 3.66 8.20 40.47
C ARG A 874 5.11 7.73 40.56
N GLU A 875 5.39 6.50 40.11
CA GLU A 875 6.76 5.99 40.01
C GLU A 875 7.59 6.85 39.05
N MET A 876 7.07 7.17 37.86
CA MET A 876 7.73 8.04 36.89
C MET A 876 8.03 9.42 37.47
N ILE A 877 7.04 10.08 38.08
CA ILE A 877 7.20 11.39 38.72
C ILE A 877 8.27 11.33 39.84
N ALA A 878 8.29 10.25 40.61
CA ALA A 878 9.26 10.08 41.70
C ALA A 878 10.72 10.07 41.19
N GLN A 879 10.98 9.54 40.00
CA GLN A 879 12.32 9.50 39.40
C GLN A 879 12.91 10.90 39.16
N ARG A 880 12.06 11.90 38.92
CA ARG A 880 12.46 13.30 38.74
C ARG A 880 12.20 14.18 39.97
N SER A 881 11.65 13.61 41.04
CA SER A 881 11.33 14.32 42.28
C SER A 881 12.43 14.24 43.35
N THR A 882 13.70 14.19 42.95
CA THR A 882 14.85 14.07 43.87
C THR A 882 15.52 15.43 44.14
N SER A 883 16.36 15.50 45.19
CA SER A 883 17.17 16.70 45.47
C SER A 883 18.13 17.05 44.33
N HIS A 884 18.58 16.05 43.55
CA HIS A 884 19.42 16.26 42.37
C HIS A 884 18.77 17.20 41.36
N TYR A 885 17.46 17.05 41.13
CA TYR A 885 16.71 17.91 40.22
C TYR A 885 16.23 19.19 40.90
N ARG A 886 15.67 19.10 42.11
CA ARG A 886 15.11 20.26 42.82
C ARG A 886 16.14 21.34 43.16
N ASP A 887 17.26 20.91 43.75
CA ASP A 887 18.21 21.80 44.41
C ASP A 887 19.43 22.07 43.51
N ASN A 888 19.38 21.66 42.23
CA ASN A 888 20.48 21.82 41.30
C ASN A 888 20.79 23.30 41.03
N PRO A 889 22.05 23.74 40.98
CA PRO A 889 22.36 25.11 40.55
C PRO A 889 22.11 25.34 39.05
N ASN A 890 22.04 24.28 38.24
CA ASN A 890 21.84 24.36 36.79
C ASN A 890 20.34 24.31 36.43
N ASP A 891 19.83 25.38 35.80
CA ASP A 891 18.44 25.46 35.34
C ASP A 891 18.06 24.41 34.30
N SER A 892 19.02 23.90 33.51
CA SER A 892 18.76 22.79 32.59
C SER A 892 18.39 21.49 33.31
N ILE A 893 18.86 21.31 34.54
CA ILE A 893 18.53 20.14 35.36
C ILE A 893 17.32 20.45 36.23
N ARG A 894 17.21 21.67 36.78
CA ARG A 894 16.03 22.08 37.57
C ARG A 894 14.74 22.07 36.78
N SER A 895 14.79 22.40 35.49
CA SER A 895 13.60 22.34 34.62
C SER A 895 13.02 20.94 34.51
N LEU A 896 13.74 19.89 34.91
CA LEU A 896 13.26 18.50 34.85
C LEU A 896 12.58 18.05 36.14
N TYR A 897 12.64 18.87 37.21
CA TYR A 897 12.15 18.46 38.53
C TYR A 897 10.64 18.15 38.51
N GLY A 898 10.31 16.93 38.95
CA GLY A 898 8.93 16.48 39.12
C GLY A 898 8.14 16.21 37.83
N LEU A 899 8.79 16.24 36.66
CA LEU A 899 8.20 15.80 35.38
C LEU A 899 8.21 14.27 35.24
N VAL A 900 7.54 13.75 34.20
CA VAL A 900 7.79 12.36 33.78
C VAL A 900 9.15 12.24 33.06
N PRO A 901 9.81 11.07 33.09
CA PRO A 901 11.10 10.87 32.42
C PRO A 901 11.06 11.09 30.90
N GLU A 902 12.25 11.17 30.29
CA GLU A 902 12.39 11.27 28.85
C GLU A 902 11.73 10.13 28.07
N SER A 903 11.14 10.44 26.92
CA SER A 903 10.50 9.48 26.01
C SER A 903 10.63 9.94 24.55
N ILE A 904 10.30 9.08 23.58
CA ILE A 904 10.31 9.44 22.14
C ILE A 904 9.01 10.13 21.66
N SER A 905 8.10 10.42 22.61
CA SER A 905 6.81 11.15 22.54
C SER A 905 6.38 11.77 21.21
N HIS A 906 5.08 11.60 20.87
CA HIS A 906 4.32 12.32 19.84
C HIS A 906 5.04 12.59 18.50
N GLU A 907 5.93 11.67 18.10
CA GLU A 907 6.69 11.64 16.83
C GLU A 907 7.88 12.61 16.75
N GLY A 908 8.17 13.40 17.78
CA GLY A 908 9.19 14.47 17.71
C GLY A 908 10.60 14.11 18.20
N TYR A 909 10.76 13.05 19.00
CA TYR A 909 11.98 12.82 19.78
C TYR A 909 12.60 11.42 19.65
N SER A 910 12.37 10.75 18.51
CA SER A 910 12.97 9.43 18.22
C SER A 910 14.51 9.46 18.15
N ASP A 911 15.11 10.54 17.64
CA ASP A 911 16.57 10.70 17.57
C ASP A 911 17.24 10.77 18.94
N LYS A 912 16.52 11.33 19.93
CA LYS A 912 16.96 11.41 21.32
C LYS A 912 15.75 11.68 22.22
N PRO A 913 15.40 10.76 23.12
CA PRO A 913 14.31 10.96 24.08
C PRO A 913 14.45 12.28 24.87
N MET A 914 13.32 12.96 25.11
CA MET A 914 13.25 14.26 25.82
C MET A 914 12.12 14.26 26.85
N HIS A 915 12.17 15.18 27.82
CA HIS A 915 11.06 15.48 28.75
C HIS A 915 10.01 16.30 28.01
N SER A 916 9.18 15.59 27.26
CA SER A 916 8.15 16.14 26.39
C SER A 916 6.99 16.72 27.20
N TYR A 917 6.63 17.98 26.94
CA TYR A 917 5.45 18.56 27.59
C TYR A 917 4.15 17.92 27.12
N TRP A 918 4.13 17.28 25.95
CA TRP A 918 3.00 16.45 25.51
C TRP A 918 2.71 15.33 26.52
N ASP A 919 3.74 14.60 26.95
CA ASP A 919 3.61 13.52 27.93
C ASP A 919 3.12 14.05 29.27
N ASP A 920 3.65 15.20 29.72
CA ASP A 920 3.26 15.82 30.96
C ASP A 920 1.80 16.32 30.94
N PHE A 921 1.33 16.88 29.83
CA PHE A 921 -0.06 17.33 29.70
C PHE A 921 -1.06 16.16 29.69
N PHE A 922 -0.74 15.05 29.02
CA PHE A 922 -1.57 13.86 29.14
C PHE A 922 -1.49 13.24 30.54
N THR A 923 -0.34 13.32 31.21
CA THR A 923 -0.20 12.88 32.61
C THR A 923 -1.13 13.64 33.55
N ILE A 924 -1.19 14.98 33.47
CA ILE A 924 -2.11 15.76 34.30
C ILE A 924 -3.58 15.50 33.94
N LEU A 925 -3.91 15.33 32.65
CA LEU A 925 -5.26 14.94 32.22
C LEU A 925 -5.67 13.58 32.80
N GLY A 926 -4.77 12.59 32.75
CA GLY A 926 -4.97 11.29 33.38
C GLY A 926 -5.23 11.40 34.87
N LEU A 927 -4.38 12.14 35.60
CA LEU A 927 -4.54 12.34 37.05
C LEU A 927 -5.85 13.07 37.41
N LYS A 928 -6.26 14.09 36.64
CA LYS A 928 -7.57 14.76 36.78
C LYS A 928 -8.72 13.76 36.67
N ASN A 929 -8.72 12.95 35.60
CA ASN A 929 -9.76 11.98 35.34
C ASN A 929 -9.78 10.85 36.38
N ALA A 930 -8.61 10.39 36.83
CA ALA A 930 -8.49 9.38 37.87
C ALA A 930 -9.09 9.86 39.21
N VAL A 931 -8.79 11.10 39.62
CA VAL A 931 -9.38 11.71 40.83
C VAL A 931 -10.91 11.74 40.72
N THR A 932 -11.45 12.20 39.59
CA THR A 932 -12.90 12.26 39.37
C THR A 932 -13.54 10.88 39.39
N MET A 933 -12.92 9.87 38.77
CA MET A 933 -13.41 8.49 38.81
C MET A 933 -13.38 7.90 40.22
N ALA A 934 -12.33 8.17 41.00
CA ALA A 934 -12.26 7.73 42.40
C ALA A 934 -13.37 8.36 43.26
N GLN A 935 -13.66 9.66 43.07
CA GLN A 935 -14.78 10.34 43.72
C GLN A 935 -16.13 9.74 43.31
N LEU A 936 -16.34 9.52 42.01
CA LEU A 936 -17.54 8.91 41.46
C LEU A 936 -17.83 7.54 42.08
N LEU A 937 -16.80 6.73 42.31
CA LEU A 937 -16.93 5.40 42.92
C LEU A 937 -16.97 5.42 44.46
N GLY A 938 -16.81 6.59 45.10
CA GLY A 938 -16.81 6.76 46.55
C GLY A 938 -15.48 6.45 47.25
N TYR A 939 -14.38 6.30 46.50
CA TYR A 939 -13.03 6.06 47.02
C TYR A 939 -12.34 7.37 47.43
N ASN A 940 -12.92 8.07 48.42
CA ASN A 940 -12.53 9.44 48.79
C ASN A 940 -11.07 9.59 49.25
N ASP A 941 -10.52 8.61 49.97
CA ASP A 941 -9.12 8.66 50.42
C ASP A 941 -8.14 8.45 49.26
N VAL A 942 -8.48 7.57 48.31
CA VAL A 942 -7.73 7.39 47.06
C VAL A 942 -7.78 8.67 46.23
N ALA A 943 -8.97 9.25 46.07
CA ALA A 943 -9.16 10.52 45.37
C ALA A 943 -8.31 11.65 45.98
N ARG A 944 -8.25 11.75 47.32
CA ARG A 944 -7.43 12.74 48.01
C ARG A 944 -5.94 12.53 47.74
N SER A 945 -5.45 11.30 47.85
CA SER A 945 -4.04 10.97 47.60
C SER A 945 -3.62 11.24 46.14
N TRP A 946 -4.49 10.90 45.18
CA TRP A 946 -4.24 11.19 43.78
C TRP A 946 -4.34 12.69 43.47
N ALA A 947 -5.22 13.43 44.15
CA ALA A 947 -5.28 14.89 44.03
C ALA A 947 -4.00 15.55 44.53
N GLU A 948 -3.41 15.10 45.65
CA GLU A 948 -2.11 15.60 46.12
C GLU A 948 -0.98 15.38 45.07
N THR A 949 -0.99 14.23 44.40
CA THR A 949 -0.04 13.94 43.31
C THR A 949 -0.27 14.89 42.13
N ARG A 950 -1.52 15.00 41.67
CA ARG A 950 -1.93 15.92 40.59
C ARG A 950 -1.48 17.35 40.89
N ASP A 951 -1.78 17.86 42.08
CA ASP A 951 -1.55 19.26 42.44
C ASP A 951 -0.05 19.56 42.52
N SER A 952 0.74 18.65 43.09
CA SER A 952 2.21 18.76 43.11
C SER A 952 2.81 18.74 41.69
N PHE A 953 2.37 17.78 40.87
CA PHE A 953 2.81 17.65 39.48
C PHE A 953 2.46 18.91 38.65
N THR A 954 1.25 19.44 38.80
CA THR A 954 0.79 20.68 38.16
C THR A 954 1.75 21.84 38.43
N VAL A 955 2.11 22.05 39.70
CA VAL A 955 3.05 23.13 40.08
C VAL A 955 4.42 22.93 39.43
N ASN A 956 4.93 21.70 39.43
CA ASN A 956 6.23 21.37 38.86
C ASN A 956 6.25 21.56 37.33
N LEU A 957 5.21 21.12 36.63
CA LEU A 957 5.07 21.30 35.18
C LEU A 957 5.16 22.77 34.77
N TYR A 958 4.36 23.65 35.37
CA TYR A 958 4.39 25.07 35.00
C TYR A 958 5.66 25.79 35.45
N ASN A 959 6.30 25.34 36.54
CA ASN A 959 7.63 25.82 36.91
C ASN A 959 8.67 25.41 35.87
N SER A 960 8.61 24.17 35.39
CA SER A 960 9.48 23.67 34.32
C SER A 960 9.35 24.54 33.06
N ILE A 961 8.12 24.75 32.56
CA ILE A 961 7.89 25.54 31.33
C ILE A 961 8.49 26.95 31.49
N ARG A 962 8.22 27.63 32.61
CA ARG A 962 8.78 28.97 32.88
C ARG A 962 10.32 28.97 32.93
N LEU A 963 10.93 27.93 33.48
CA LEU A 963 12.39 27.79 33.52
C LEU A 963 12.96 27.50 32.12
N ALA A 964 12.32 26.62 31.34
CA ALA A 964 12.72 26.29 29.98
C ALA A 964 12.68 27.53 29.06
N VAL A 965 11.58 28.29 29.11
CA VAL A 965 11.42 29.58 28.39
C VAL A 965 12.54 30.55 28.78
N ARG A 966 12.72 30.79 30.09
CA ARG A 966 13.76 31.71 30.58
C ARG A 966 15.16 31.30 30.16
N ARG A 967 15.48 30.01 30.27
CA ARG A 967 16.80 29.46 29.97
C ARG A 967 17.14 29.57 28.48
N THR A 968 16.15 29.34 27.63
CA THR A 968 16.34 29.32 26.16
C THR A 968 16.16 30.69 25.52
N GLY A 969 15.54 31.65 26.21
CA GLY A 969 15.34 33.02 25.73
C GLY A 969 14.28 33.13 24.63
N ILE A 970 13.40 32.13 24.52
CA ILE A 970 12.23 32.13 23.63
C ILE A 970 11.07 32.89 24.29
N ASP A 971 10.06 33.23 23.49
CA ASP A 971 8.84 33.93 23.92
C ASP A 971 7.55 33.13 23.63
N TYR A 972 7.67 31.82 23.42
CA TYR A 972 6.60 30.86 23.15
C TYR A 972 6.76 29.61 24.03
N ILE A 973 5.73 28.77 24.10
CA ILE A 973 5.76 27.47 24.80
C ILE A 973 6.64 26.49 24.01
N PRO A 974 7.74 25.96 24.58
CA PRO A 974 8.57 24.97 23.90
C PRO A 974 7.92 23.58 23.88
N GLY A 975 8.38 22.69 23.00
CA GLY A 975 7.88 21.31 22.90
C GLY A 975 8.38 20.39 24.02
N CYS A 976 9.58 20.63 24.55
CA CYS A 976 10.16 19.87 25.66
C CYS A 976 10.98 20.75 26.62
N ALA A 977 11.28 20.23 27.80
CA ALA A 977 11.99 20.96 28.83
C ALA A 977 13.47 21.21 28.49
N GLU A 978 14.09 20.42 27.62
CA GLU A 978 15.52 20.51 27.26
C GLU A 978 15.80 21.49 26.12
N LYS A 979 14.81 21.74 25.25
CA LYS A 979 14.98 22.58 24.05
C LYS A 979 14.15 23.87 24.15
N GLY A 980 14.35 24.74 23.17
CA GLY A 980 13.48 25.88 22.90
C GLY A 980 12.78 25.71 21.55
N ASP A 981 12.41 24.47 21.21
CA ASP A 981 11.81 24.11 19.93
C ASP A 981 10.37 24.61 19.82
N PHE A 982 10.01 25.02 18.61
CA PHE A 982 8.69 25.57 18.31
C PHE A 982 7.76 24.45 17.83
N ASP A 983 6.87 24.00 18.70
CA ASP A 983 5.89 22.96 18.42
C ASP A 983 4.47 23.40 18.86
N PRO A 984 3.78 24.20 18.04
CA PRO A 984 2.44 24.66 18.35
C PRO A 984 1.42 23.52 18.34
N THR A 985 1.65 22.47 17.53
CA THR A 985 0.79 21.28 17.46
C THR A 985 0.78 20.47 18.75
N SER A 986 1.90 20.39 19.44
CA SER A 986 1.96 19.77 20.76
C SER A 986 1.43 20.69 21.85
N THR A 987 1.48 22.00 21.66
CA THR A 987 0.86 22.95 22.59
C THR A 987 -0.68 22.91 22.54
N THR A 988 -1.29 22.54 21.42
CA THR A 988 -2.77 22.51 21.31
C THR A 988 -3.42 21.52 22.28
N ILE A 989 -2.78 20.39 22.58
CA ILE A 989 -3.35 19.37 23.47
C ILE A 989 -3.47 19.86 24.91
N ALA A 990 -2.59 20.77 25.33
CA ALA A 990 -2.69 21.46 26.61
C ALA A 990 -4.01 22.25 26.69
N VAL A 991 -4.40 22.89 25.58
CA VAL A 991 -5.70 23.59 25.48
C VAL A 991 -6.84 22.56 25.46
N TYR A 992 -6.79 21.60 24.54
CA TYR A 992 -7.78 20.53 24.42
C TYR A 992 -7.13 19.25 23.90
N PRO A 993 -7.29 18.10 24.59
CA PRO A 993 -8.31 17.83 25.60
C PRO A 993 -7.93 18.15 27.06
N CYS A 994 -6.73 18.67 27.35
CA CYS A 994 -6.26 18.78 28.75
C CYS A 994 -6.92 19.91 29.56
N GLY A 995 -7.45 20.94 28.91
CA GLY A 995 -8.17 22.04 29.56
C GLY A 995 -7.28 22.95 30.42
N GLU A 996 -6.03 23.18 30.00
CA GLU A 996 -5.00 23.91 30.75
C GLU A 996 -4.84 25.38 30.35
N ILE A 997 -5.71 25.91 29.48
CA ILE A 997 -5.58 27.26 28.91
C ILE A 997 -5.37 28.37 29.96
N ASN A 998 -6.00 28.25 31.14
CA ASN A 998 -5.90 29.23 32.22
C ASN A 998 -4.63 29.11 33.08
N ASN A 999 -3.89 28.01 32.94
CA ASN A 999 -2.69 27.72 33.74
C ASN A 999 -1.39 27.94 32.96
N LEU A 1000 -1.46 27.88 31.62
CA LEU A 1000 -0.32 28.13 30.73
C LEU A 1000 0.22 29.56 30.90
N PRO A 1001 1.56 29.74 30.81
CA PRO A 1001 2.17 31.05 31.01
C PRO A 1001 1.82 32.01 29.86
N GLN A 1002 1.60 33.27 30.23
CA GLN A 1002 1.37 34.40 29.33
C GLN A 1002 2.53 35.41 29.46
N PRO A 1003 3.00 36.01 28.35
CA PRO A 1003 2.40 36.03 27.00
C PRO A 1003 2.76 34.84 26.09
N GLU A 1004 3.47 33.82 26.60
CA GLU A 1004 4.05 32.76 25.78
C GLU A 1004 3.01 31.94 25.02
N LEU A 1005 1.86 31.64 25.63
CA LEU A 1005 0.76 30.93 24.96
C LEU A 1005 0.24 31.70 23.74
N ASP A 1006 -0.06 32.99 23.91
CA ASP A 1006 -0.59 33.83 22.84
C ASP A 1006 0.43 33.97 21.71
N ASN A 1007 1.71 34.12 22.07
CA ASN A 1007 2.80 34.20 21.11
C ASN A 1007 2.99 32.88 20.33
N THR A 1008 2.85 31.71 20.95
CA THR A 1008 2.90 30.41 20.26
C THR A 1008 1.93 30.39 19.07
N PHE A 1009 0.67 30.75 19.30
CA PHE A 1009 -0.36 30.71 18.25
C PHE A 1009 -0.27 31.87 17.28
N LYS A 1010 0.22 33.04 17.71
CA LYS A 1010 0.54 34.15 16.80
C LYS A 1010 1.64 33.77 15.81
N HIS A 1011 2.70 33.12 16.29
CA HIS A 1011 3.79 32.62 15.43
C HIS A 1011 3.27 31.54 14.47
N TYR A 1012 2.42 30.63 14.95
CA TYR A 1012 1.79 29.62 14.11
C TYR A 1012 0.96 30.24 12.99
N VAL A 1013 0.08 31.20 13.29
CA VAL A 1013 -0.76 31.86 12.28
C VAL A 1013 0.09 32.55 11.22
N GLN A 1014 1.17 33.21 11.61
CA GLN A 1014 2.09 33.83 10.67
C GLN A 1014 2.76 32.78 9.78
N PHE A 1015 3.29 31.71 10.37
CA PHE A 1015 3.90 30.59 9.64
C PHE A 1015 2.92 29.95 8.65
N PHE A 1016 1.70 29.66 9.10
CA PHE A 1016 0.62 29.12 8.29
C PHE A 1016 0.27 30.02 7.10
N ARG A 1017 0.04 31.31 7.35
CA ARG A 1017 -0.29 32.27 6.29
C ARG A 1017 0.85 32.45 5.30
N ASP A 1018 2.10 32.46 5.78
CA ASP A 1018 3.26 32.52 4.90
C ASP A 1018 3.41 31.25 4.05
N ARG A 1019 3.07 30.07 4.58
CA ARG A 1019 3.00 28.82 3.82
C ARG A 1019 1.92 28.86 2.75
N ARG A 1020 0.69 29.21 3.14
CA ARG A 1020 -0.48 29.31 2.25
C ARG A 1020 -0.26 30.30 1.12
N ASP A 1021 0.27 31.47 1.45
CA ASP A 1021 0.49 32.57 0.50
C ASP A 1021 1.78 32.40 -0.34
N GLY A 1022 2.52 31.29 -0.15
CA GLY A 1022 3.74 30.99 -0.89
C GLY A 1022 4.94 31.89 -0.56
N LYS A 1023 4.93 32.55 0.60
CA LYS A 1023 6.01 33.43 1.08
C LYS A 1023 7.19 32.66 1.64
N ILE A 1024 6.98 31.42 2.09
CA ILE A 1024 8.03 30.48 2.46
C ILE A 1024 8.10 29.30 1.49
N LYS A 1025 9.31 28.78 1.29
CA LYS A 1025 9.51 27.50 0.62
C LYS A 1025 9.21 26.38 1.61
N TRP A 1026 8.40 25.42 1.18
CA TRP A 1026 8.09 24.21 1.92
C TRP A 1026 7.95 23.05 0.96
N ASN A 1027 8.24 21.83 1.43
CA ASN A 1027 8.17 20.60 0.66
C ASN A 1027 6.98 19.74 1.09
N GLU A 1028 6.75 19.64 2.39
CA GLU A 1028 5.68 18.84 2.98
C GLU A 1028 5.24 19.42 4.33
N TYR A 1029 4.05 19.02 4.80
CA TYR A 1029 3.55 19.24 6.16
C TYR A 1029 2.65 18.07 6.58
N THR A 1030 2.39 17.93 7.88
CA THR A 1030 1.43 16.95 8.40
C THR A 1030 0.07 17.61 8.70
N PRO A 1031 -1.07 17.04 8.24
CA PRO A 1031 -2.40 17.50 8.62
C PRO A 1031 -2.74 17.34 10.10
N TYR A 1032 -1.88 16.78 10.95
CA TYR A 1032 -2.04 16.88 12.41
C TYR A 1032 -2.24 18.31 12.88
N GLU A 1033 -1.73 19.30 12.15
CA GLU A 1033 -1.98 20.73 12.38
C GLU A 1033 -3.49 21.11 12.46
N MET A 1034 -4.41 20.30 11.91
CA MET A 1034 -5.85 20.53 12.00
C MET A 1034 -6.36 20.69 13.45
N ARG A 1035 -5.70 20.08 14.44
CA ARG A 1035 -6.06 20.24 15.85
C ARG A 1035 -5.96 21.69 16.34
N THR A 1036 -5.15 22.54 15.67
CA THR A 1036 -5.07 23.98 15.95
C THR A 1036 -6.39 24.70 15.72
N ILE A 1037 -7.25 24.19 14.82
CA ILE A 1037 -8.60 24.69 14.60
C ILE A 1037 -9.37 24.71 15.93
N GLY A 1038 -9.27 23.64 16.71
CA GLY A 1038 -9.90 23.55 18.04
C GLY A 1038 -9.41 24.66 18.95
N THR A 1039 -8.10 24.90 19.02
CA THR A 1039 -7.52 25.97 19.84
C THR A 1039 -8.04 27.34 19.47
N PHE A 1040 -8.03 27.71 18.18
CA PHE A 1040 -8.56 29.00 17.75
C PHE A 1040 -10.06 29.14 17.98
N ASN A 1041 -10.81 28.04 17.87
CA ASN A 1041 -12.23 27.99 18.20
C ASN A 1041 -12.46 28.28 19.71
N PHE A 1042 -11.67 27.69 20.61
CA PHE A 1042 -11.79 27.93 22.05
C PHE A 1042 -11.39 29.35 22.47
N SER A 1043 -10.51 29.99 21.71
CA SER A 1043 -10.14 31.41 21.91
C SER A 1043 -11.07 32.39 21.19
N GLY A 1044 -12.14 31.94 20.52
CA GLY A 1044 -13.10 32.80 19.82
C GLY A 1044 -12.56 33.46 18.53
N GLN A 1045 -11.48 32.92 17.95
CA GLN A 1045 -10.82 33.45 16.75
C GLN A 1045 -11.40 32.80 15.47
N THR A 1046 -12.68 33.03 15.21
CA THR A 1046 -13.48 32.35 14.15
C THR A 1046 -12.97 32.61 12.73
N ASP A 1047 -12.41 33.78 12.43
CA ASP A 1047 -11.84 34.07 11.11
C ASP A 1047 -10.63 33.17 10.79
N ILE A 1048 -9.76 32.93 11.79
CA ILE A 1048 -8.59 32.06 11.65
C ILE A 1048 -9.02 30.61 11.52
N VAL A 1049 -10.02 30.17 12.30
CA VAL A 1049 -10.64 28.85 12.18
C VAL A 1049 -11.08 28.59 10.72
N TRP A 1050 -11.74 29.56 10.10
CA TRP A 1050 -12.21 29.43 8.74
C TRP A 1050 -11.06 29.38 7.71
N GLU A 1051 -10.04 30.22 7.86
CA GLU A 1051 -8.84 30.16 7.01
C GLU A 1051 -8.15 28.78 7.05
N LEU A 1052 -8.04 28.18 8.24
CA LEU A 1052 -7.43 26.86 8.43
C LEU A 1052 -8.26 25.74 7.80
N ILE A 1053 -9.59 25.73 8.03
CA ILE A 1053 -10.48 24.71 7.43
C ILE A 1053 -10.37 24.75 5.90
N GLN A 1054 -10.43 25.94 5.30
CA GLN A 1054 -10.29 26.06 3.84
C GLN A 1054 -8.94 25.56 3.33
N PHE A 1055 -7.85 25.86 4.04
CA PHE A 1055 -6.52 25.39 3.67
C PHE A 1055 -6.45 23.86 3.68
N PHE A 1056 -6.85 23.23 4.78
CA PHE A 1056 -6.75 21.78 4.90
C PHE A 1056 -7.70 21.04 3.95
N MET A 1057 -8.92 21.55 3.72
CA MET A 1057 -9.86 20.95 2.76
C MET A 1057 -9.32 20.92 1.33
N ASN A 1058 -8.46 21.88 0.93
CA ASN A 1058 -7.84 21.90 -0.39
C ASN A 1058 -6.77 20.82 -0.60
N ASP A 1059 -6.29 20.22 0.48
CA ASP A 1059 -5.27 19.17 0.46
C ASP A 1059 -5.85 17.76 0.68
N GLN A 1060 -7.16 17.59 0.46
CA GLN A 1060 -7.75 16.27 0.25
C GLN A 1060 -7.32 15.71 -1.11
N ARG A 1061 -6.71 14.52 -1.14
CA ARG A 1061 -6.10 14.00 -2.37
C ARG A 1061 -6.52 12.55 -2.64
N PRO A 1062 -7.39 12.30 -3.63
CA PRO A 1062 -8.21 13.27 -4.38
C PRO A 1062 -9.36 13.87 -3.55
N ASN A 1063 -9.77 15.10 -3.89
CA ASN A 1063 -10.85 15.83 -3.21
C ASN A 1063 -12.16 15.04 -3.09
N GLY A 1064 -12.49 14.22 -4.10
CA GLY A 1064 -13.76 13.49 -4.16
C GLY A 1064 -13.90 12.33 -3.16
N TRP A 1065 -12.86 12.02 -2.38
CA TRP A 1065 -12.85 10.95 -1.38
C TRP A 1065 -12.86 11.47 0.07
N ASN A 1066 -12.93 12.78 0.30
CA ASN A 1066 -13.09 13.36 1.63
C ASN A 1066 -12.06 12.89 2.68
N LEU A 1067 -10.80 12.69 2.29
CA LEU A 1067 -9.75 12.10 3.14
C LEU A 1067 -8.43 12.85 3.08
N TRP A 1068 -7.56 12.58 4.06
CA TRP A 1068 -6.18 13.08 4.10
C TRP A 1068 -5.21 11.93 4.32
N ALA A 1069 -4.01 12.11 3.79
CA ALA A 1069 -2.85 11.32 4.16
C ALA A 1069 -2.19 11.90 5.44
N GLU A 1070 -1.26 11.16 6.04
CA GLU A 1070 -0.46 11.64 7.18
C GLU A 1070 0.46 12.80 6.80
N VAL A 1071 1.03 12.74 5.59
CA VAL A 1071 1.94 13.77 5.08
C VAL A 1071 1.45 14.27 3.73
N VAL A 1072 1.38 15.59 3.60
CA VAL A 1072 0.98 16.28 2.37
C VAL A 1072 2.19 16.99 1.78
N THR A 1073 2.54 16.64 0.55
CA THR A 1073 3.59 17.32 -0.22
C THR A 1073 3.05 18.56 -0.93
N ARG A 1074 3.90 19.57 -1.12
CA ARG A 1074 3.55 20.77 -1.89
C ARG A 1074 3.23 20.44 -3.35
N ASP A 1075 4.08 19.64 -3.98
CA ASP A 1075 3.82 19.13 -5.33
C ASP A 1075 2.98 17.85 -5.25
N TYR A 1076 1.80 17.90 -5.87
CA TYR A 1076 0.83 16.81 -5.90
C TYR A 1076 1.42 15.49 -6.39
N ARG A 1077 2.42 15.51 -7.28
CA ARG A 1077 3.02 14.28 -7.86
C ARG A 1077 4.40 13.95 -7.31
N HIS A 1078 4.89 14.66 -6.29
CA HIS A 1078 6.19 14.39 -5.70
C HIS A 1078 6.23 13.01 -5.00
N PRO A 1079 7.09 12.07 -5.44
CA PRO A 1079 7.15 10.74 -4.85
C PRO A 1079 7.71 10.80 -3.43
N ARG A 1080 6.87 10.53 -2.44
CA ARG A 1080 7.22 10.65 -1.02
C ARG A 1080 6.38 9.68 -0.18
N PHE A 1081 6.94 9.20 0.93
CA PHE A 1081 6.14 8.53 1.96
C PHE A 1081 5.06 9.49 2.46
N ILE A 1082 3.79 9.11 2.37
CA ILE A 1082 2.65 9.95 2.78
C ILE A 1082 1.88 9.35 3.95
N GLY A 1083 2.35 8.24 4.52
CA GLY A 1083 1.62 7.44 5.48
C GLY A 1083 0.49 6.66 4.85
N ASP A 1084 -0.49 6.27 5.68
CA ASP A 1084 -1.72 5.65 5.19
C ASP A 1084 -2.70 6.68 4.66
N MET A 1085 -3.58 6.24 3.78
CA MET A 1085 -4.64 7.07 3.22
C MET A 1085 -5.92 6.26 3.08
N PRO A 1086 -6.99 6.62 3.83
CA PRO A 1086 -7.07 7.71 4.81
C PRO A 1086 -6.18 7.48 6.06
N HIS A 1087 -5.57 8.56 6.57
CA HIS A 1087 -4.96 8.57 7.91
C HIS A 1087 -6.00 9.03 8.94
N THR A 1088 -6.53 8.08 9.71
CA THR A 1088 -7.75 8.28 10.49
C THR A 1088 -7.53 9.06 11.79
N TRP A 1089 -6.30 9.29 12.22
CA TRP A 1089 -6.00 10.26 13.29
C TRP A 1089 -6.20 11.71 12.79
N CYS A 1090 -5.70 12.07 11.60
CA CYS A 1090 -6.05 13.37 10.99
C CYS A 1090 -7.56 13.51 10.80
N GLY A 1091 -8.23 12.44 10.36
CA GLY A 1091 -9.68 12.39 10.24
C GLY A 1091 -10.42 12.64 11.58
N SER A 1092 -9.94 12.06 12.69
CA SER A 1092 -10.56 12.27 14.00
C SER A 1092 -10.28 13.66 14.58
N ASP A 1093 -9.09 14.23 14.34
CA ASP A 1093 -8.78 15.63 14.67
C ASP A 1093 -9.71 16.59 13.92
N PHE A 1094 -9.97 16.35 12.63
CA PHE A 1094 -10.93 17.12 11.83
C PHE A 1094 -12.36 17.01 12.40
N ILE A 1095 -12.84 15.79 12.71
CA ILE A 1095 -14.17 15.58 13.31
C ILE A 1095 -14.29 16.34 14.63
N ASN A 1096 -13.28 16.24 15.50
CA ASN A 1096 -13.24 16.91 16.78
C ASN A 1096 -13.28 18.44 16.62
N ALA A 1097 -12.52 18.98 15.67
CA ALA A 1097 -12.48 20.41 15.36
C ALA A 1097 -13.81 20.95 14.82
N ILE A 1098 -14.39 20.30 13.81
CA ILE A 1098 -15.67 20.74 13.22
C ILE A 1098 -16.80 20.64 14.24
N ARG A 1099 -16.86 19.56 15.03
CA ARG A 1099 -17.88 19.46 16.08
C ARG A 1099 -17.68 20.55 17.14
N ALA A 1100 -16.45 20.88 17.52
CA ALA A 1100 -16.20 21.94 18.49
C ALA A 1100 -16.75 23.31 18.05
N MET A 1101 -16.87 23.57 16.75
CA MET A 1101 -17.54 24.78 16.23
C MET A 1101 -19.07 24.76 16.41
N VAL A 1102 -19.66 23.56 16.34
CA VAL A 1102 -21.11 23.31 16.46
C VAL A 1102 -21.52 23.32 17.93
N VAL A 1103 -20.81 22.55 18.77
CA VAL A 1103 -21.08 22.40 20.20
C VAL A 1103 -19.81 22.04 20.97
N HIS A 1104 -19.60 22.68 22.12
CA HIS A 1104 -18.42 22.45 22.96
C HIS A 1104 -18.74 22.47 24.45
N GLU A 1105 -18.28 21.44 25.15
CA GLU A 1105 -18.32 21.33 26.61
C GLU A 1105 -17.10 22.04 27.22
N ARG A 1106 -17.32 23.21 27.82
CA ARG A 1106 -16.27 24.00 28.47
C ARG A 1106 -16.16 23.63 29.95
N GLU A 1107 -15.11 22.90 30.28
CA GLU A 1107 -14.88 22.38 31.64
C GLU A 1107 -14.51 23.48 32.65
N SER A 1108 -13.91 24.59 32.22
CA SER A 1108 -13.42 25.64 33.12
C SER A 1108 -14.51 26.32 33.94
N ASP A 1109 -15.74 26.37 33.43
CA ASP A 1109 -16.91 26.92 34.11
C ASP A 1109 -18.14 26.00 34.08
N ASN A 1110 -17.95 24.72 33.73
CA ASN A 1110 -19.01 23.71 33.60
C ASN A 1110 -20.16 24.16 32.68
N SER A 1111 -19.86 24.66 31.49
CA SER A 1111 -20.87 25.16 30.54
C SER A 1111 -20.91 24.37 29.22
N LEU A 1112 -22.03 24.46 28.52
CA LEU A 1112 -22.23 23.88 27.18
C LEU A 1112 -22.41 25.01 26.15
N LEU A 1113 -21.43 25.21 25.29
CA LEU A 1113 -21.44 26.26 24.27
C LEU A 1113 -22.12 25.75 22.99
N ILE A 1114 -22.99 26.58 22.42
CA ILE A 1114 -23.70 26.37 21.16
C ILE A 1114 -23.18 27.36 20.13
N ALA A 1115 -22.83 26.84 18.95
CA ALA A 1115 -22.28 27.57 17.81
C ALA A 1115 -21.06 28.48 18.13
N PRO A 1116 -20.11 28.09 18.99
CA PRO A 1116 -18.96 28.94 19.32
C PRO A 1116 -18.05 29.26 18.12
N GLY A 1117 -18.07 28.43 17.08
CA GLY A 1117 -17.20 28.56 15.91
C GLY A 1117 -17.88 29.10 14.66
N PHE A 1118 -19.15 29.52 14.72
CA PHE A 1118 -19.89 29.91 13.51
C PHE A 1118 -19.49 31.34 13.10
N PRO A 1119 -18.93 31.56 11.90
CA PRO A 1119 -18.63 32.90 11.41
C PRO A 1119 -19.90 33.66 11.04
N ASP A 1120 -19.84 34.99 11.08
CA ASP A 1120 -20.97 35.89 10.79
C ASP A 1120 -21.65 35.62 9.44
N ALA A 1121 -20.86 35.19 8.44
CA ALA A 1121 -21.34 34.85 7.10
C ALA A 1121 -22.30 33.66 7.09
N TRP A 1122 -22.18 32.72 8.03
CA TRP A 1122 -23.04 31.53 8.06
C TRP A 1122 -24.49 31.84 8.42
N TYR A 1123 -24.72 32.93 9.15
CA TYR A 1123 -26.06 33.40 9.49
C TYR A 1123 -26.79 34.04 8.30
N GLU A 1124 -26.13 34.17 7.14
CA GLU A 1124 -26.77 34.65 5.92
C GLU A 1124 -27.38 33.56 5.05
N PHE A 1125 -27.07 32.29 5.31
CA PHE A 1125 -27.61 31.16 4.55
C PHE A 1125 -29.10 30.95 4.82
N ASP A 1126 -29.91 30.95 3.75
CA ASP A 1126 -31.36 30.83 3.85
C ASP A 1126 -31.82 29.47 4.42
N GLN A 1127 -31.08 28.39 4.16
CA GLN A 1127 -31.38 27.05 4.67
C GLN A 1127 -31.22 26.96 6.20
N GLY A 1128 -30.35 27.79 6.79
CA GLY A 1128 -30.01 27.71 8.21
C GLY A 1128 -29.35 26.39 8.60
N PHE A 1129 -29.37 26.09 9.90
CA PHE A 1129 -28.75 24.91 10.50
C PHE A 1129 -29.74 24.18 11.39
N SER A 1130 -29.73 22.86 11.38
CA SER A 1130 -30.42 22.05 12.39
C SER A 1130 -29.54 20.88 12.79
N PHE A 1131 -29.47 20.63 14.10
CA PHE A 1131 -28.84 19.46 14.67
C PHE A 1131 -29.77 18.80 15.67
N LYS A 1132 -29.88 17.47 15.63
CA LYS A 1132 -30.74 16.68 16.51
C LYS A 1132 -29.97 15.57 17.20
N SER A 1133 -30.34 15.30 18.44
CA SER A 1133 -29.74 14.28 19.31
C SER A 1133 -28.21 14.37 19.40
N LEU A 1134 -27.65 15.59 19.39
CA LEU A 1134 -26.20 15.78 19.52
C LEU A 1134 -25.75 15.31 20.91
N PRO A 1135 -24.91 14.27 21.02
CA PRO A 1135 -24.44 13.79 22.31
C PRO A 1135 -23.53 14.81 22.97
N THR A 1136 -23.71 15.07 24.27
CA THR A 1136 -22.86 15.91 25.10
C THR A 1136 -22.55 15.23 26.43
N PHE A 1137 -21.68 15.81 27.26
CA PHE A 1137 -21.48 15.34 28.64
C PHE A 1137 -22.75 15.42 29.51
N TYR A 1138 -23.74 16.20 29.06
CA TYR A 1138 -24.92 16.53 29.82
C TYR A 1138 -26.20 15.85 29.32
N GLY A 1139 -26.12 15.08 28.23
CA GLY A 1139 -27.26 14.46 27.54
C GLY A 1139 -27.32 14.83 26.05
N GLU A 1140 -28.50 14.78 25.44
CA GLU A 1140 -28.70 14.99 24.00
C GLU A 1140 -29.25 16.39 23.68
N LEU A 1141 -28.52 17.17 22.88
CA LEU A 1141 -28.88 18.53 22.47
C LEU A 1141 -29.59 18.53 21.11
N ASN A 1142 -30.66 19.32 21.02
CA ASN A 1142 -31.31 19.71 19.77
C ASN A 1142 -31.20 21.22 19.61
N TYR A 1143 -30.79 21.70 18.44
CA TYR A 1143 -30.95 23.12 18.14
C TYR A 1143 -31.10 23.40 16.65
N GLU A 1144 -31.72 24.54 16.35
CA GLU A 1144 -31.94 25.03 15.01
C GLU A 1144 -31.62 26.52 14.95
N ILE A 1145 -30.97 26.97 13.87
CA ILE A 1145 -30.70 28.38 13.57
C ILE A 1145 -31.36 28.68 12.23
N LYS A 1146 -32.33 29.58 12.20
CA LYS A 1146 -33.06 30.01 11.00
C LYS A 1146 -32.90 31.50 10.74
N LYS A 1147 -32.67 31.85 9.48
CA LYS A 1147 -32.79 33.24 9.02
C LYS A 1147 -34.26 33.58 8.79
N LYS A 1148 -34.67 34.78 9.21
CA LYS A 1148 -36.03 35.32 9.05
C LYS A 1148 -35.93 36.79 8.64
N GLY A 1149 -35.74 37.01 7.33
CA GLY A 1149 -35.50 38.36 6.81
C GLY A 1149 -34.17 38.93 7.32
N ILE A 1150 -34.23 39.95 8.18
CA ILE A 1150 -33.07 40.57 8.85
C ILE A 1150 -32.81 39.99 10.24
N GLU A 1151 -33.65 39.06 10.70
CA GLU A 1151 -33.56 38.40 12.00
C GLU A 1151 -32.90 37.02 11.84
N ALA A 1152 -32.25 36.55 12.90
CA ALA A 1152 -31.89 35.14 13.06
C ALA A 1152 -32.56 34.59 14.33
N VAL A 1153 -33.25 33.46 14.21
CA VAL A 1153 -33.94 32.79 15.32
C VAL A 1153 -33.24 31.49 15.63
N VAL A 1154 -32.90 31.29 16.90
CA VAL A 1154 -32.23 30.10 17.41
C VAL A 1154 -33.16 29.38 18.36
N TYR A 1155 -33.60 28.18 18.00
CA TYR A 1155 -34.41 27.33 18.86
C TYR A 1155 -33.54 26.24 19.48
N ILE A 1156 -33.62 26.05 20.79
CA ILE A 1156 -32.78 25.12 21.56
C ILE A 1156 -33.68 24.28 22.46
N ASP A 1157 -33.48 22.97 22.43
CA ASP A 1157 -34.21 21.98 23.23
C ASP A 1157 -33.35 20.72 23.43
N GLY A 1158 -33.83 19.71 24.14
CA GLY A 1158 -33.14 18.42 24.29
C GLY A 1158 -33.31 17.77 25.65
N ASP A 1159 -32.89 16.51 25.74
CA ASP A 1159 -32.84 15.76 27.00
C ASP A 1159 -31.46 15.98 27.65
N LEU A 1160 -31.31 17.13 28.30
CA LEU A 1160 -30.07 17.58 28.91
C LEU A 1160 -30.27 17.90 30.39
N LYS A 1161 -29.33 17.46 31.23
CA LYS A 1161 -29.13 18.05 32.54
C LYS A 1161 -28.45 19.40 32.36
N ILE A 1162 -29.16 20.50 32.64
CA ILE A 1162 -28.61 21.86 32.52
C ILE A 1162 -27.27 21.95 33.28
N PRO A 1163 -26.16 22.32 32.61
CA PRO A 1163 -24.86 22.46 33.25
C PRO A 1163 -24.89 23.51 34.36
N GLU A 1164 -24.01 23.40 35.36
CA GLU A 1164 -23.91 24.39 36.44
C GLU A 1164 -23.54 25.79 35.89
N GLY A 1165 -22.65 25.83 34.90
CA GLY A 1165 -22.33 27.03 34.12
C GLY A 1165 -23.42 27.47 33.16
N GLY A 1166 -24.47 26.67 32.97
CA GLY A 1166 -25.57 26.90 32.02
C GLY A 1166 -25.23 26.52 30.58
N ILE A 1167 -26.23 26.54 29.72
CA ILE A 1167 -26.05 26.46 28.27
C ILE A 1167 -25.71 27.87 27.77
N ARG A 1168 -24.71 28.00 26.89
CA ARG A 1168 -24.19 29.27 26.38
C ARG A 1168 -24.39 29.35 24.89
N TYR A 1169 -25.24 30.27 24.44
CA TYR A 1169 -25.30 30.60 23.01
C TYR A 1169 -24.27 31.68 22.70
N VAL A 1170 -23.34 31.41 21.78
CA VAL A 1170 -22.33 32.38 21.37
C VAL A 1170 -22.91 33.27 20.27
N VAL A 1171 -23.10 34.55 20.59
CA VAL A 1171 -23.70 35.53 19.70
C VAL A 1171 -22.68 35.96 18.64
N PRO A 1172 -23.03 35.88 17.34
CA PRO A 1172 -22.16 36.31 16.24
C PRO A 1172 -21.83 37.80 16.35
N GLN A 1173 -20.63 38.19 15.93
CA GLN A 1173 -20.09 39.53 16.16
C GLN A 1173 -21.02 40.61 15.60
N LYS A 1174 -21.58 40.41 14.40
CA LYS A 1174 -22.54 41.33 13.77
C LYS A 1174 -23.82 41.59 14.58
N PHE A 1175 -24.20 40.71 15.51
CA PHE A 1175 -25.42 40.85 16.32
C PHE A 1175 -25.15 41.30 17.76
N ARG A 1176 -23.89 41.33 18.23
CA ARG A 1176 -23.57 41.61 19.64
C ARG A 1176 -23.99 42.99 20.16
N ARG A 1177 -24.21 43.96 19.26
CA ARG A 1177 -24.65 45.33 19.58
C ARG A 1177 -26.10 45.60 19.21
N GLU A 1178 -26.81 44.57 18.77
CA GLU A 1178 -28.18 44.65 18.28
C GLU A 1178 -29.18 44.23 19.37
N ARG A 1179 -30.49 44.31 19.06
CA ARG A 1179 -31.53 43.81 19.97
C ARG A 1179 -31.51 42.29 19.99
N ILE A 1180 -31.33 41.72 21.18
CA ILE A 1180 -31.37 40.29 21.41
C ILE A 1180 -32.43 39.96 22.46
N GLU A 1181 -33.22 38.91 22.20
CA GLU A 1181 -34.26 38.43 23.09
C GLU A 1181 -34.07 36.94 23.39
N LEU A 1182 -34.21 36.56 24.66
CA LEU A 1182 -34.27 35.18 25.12
C LEU A 1182 -35.67 34.94 25.68
N ASN A 1183 -36.47 34.08 25.03
CA ASN A 1183 -37.86 33.81 25.40
C ASN A 1183 -38.68 35.11 25.59
N ASP A 1184 -38.66 35.99 24.58
CA ASP A 1184 -39.34 37.31 24.57
C ASP A 1184 -38.84 38.32 25.62
N VAL A 1185 -37.72 38.02 26.30
CA VAL A 1185 -37.09 38.91 27.28
C VAL A 1185 -35.79 39.46 26.72
N HIS A 1186 -35.66 40.79 26.71
CA HIS A 1186 -34.42 41.44 26.30
C HIS A 1186 -33.23 40.94 27.14
N THR A 1187 -32.14 40.58 26.47
CA THR A 1187 -30.92 40.09 27.09
C THR A 1187 -29.70 40.66 26.38
N GLU A 1188 -28.59 40.80 27.11
CA GLU A 1188 -27.31 41.27 26.57
C GLU A 1188 -26.27 40.16 26.69
N PRO A 1189 -25.42 39.95 25.67
CA PRO A 1189 -24.31 39.01 25.78
C PRO A 1189 -23.26 39.54 26.76
N ASN A 1190 -22.54 38.63 27.41
CA ASN A 1190 -21.40 39.00 28.25
C ASN A 1190 -20.19 39.49 27.42
N GLU A 1191 -19.07 39.78 28.09
CA GLU A 1191 -17.81 40.22 27.44
C GLU A 1191 -17.26 39.23 26.39
N ASN A 1192 -17.58 37.94 26.53
CA ASN A 1192 -17.22 36.88 25.58
C ASN A 1192 -18.22 36.74 24.43
N GLY A 1193 -19.29 37.55 24.41
CA GLY A 1193 -20.36 37.45 23.42
C GLY A 1193 -21.38 36.34 23.71
N GLU A 1194 -21.51 35.87 24.95
CA GLU A 1194 -22.33 34.71 25.31
C GLU A 1194 -23.62 35.08 26.03
N ILE A 1195 -24.72 34.38 25.71
CA ILE A 1195 -26.00 34.44 26.44
C ILE A 1195 -26.19 33.16 27.24
N ILE A 1196 -26.63 33.30 28.50
CA ILE A 1196 -26.85 32.18 29.43
C ILE A 1196 -28.28 31.69 29.34
N ILE A 1197 -28.46 30.40 29.07
CA ILE A 1197 -29.73 29.70 29.02
C ILE A 1197 -29.80 28.73 30.21
N ARG A 1198 -30.86 28.87 31.01
CA ARG A 1198 -31.07 28.13 32.27
C ARG A 1198 -32.25 27.17 32.25
N SER A 1199 -33.06 27.21 31.20
CA SER A 1199 -34.24 26.36 31.02
C SER A 1199 -34.43 26.05 29.54
N LEU A 1200 -34.96 24.86 29.25
CA LEU A 1200 -35.35 24.42 27.91
C LEU A 1200 -36.86 24.15 27.85
N PRO A 1201 -37.52 24.31 26.68
CA PRO A 1201 -36.94 24.86 25.46
C PRO A 1201 -36.63 26.36 25.58
N ALA A 1202 -35.74 26.85 24.73
CA ALA A 1202 -35.34 28.25 24.68
C ALA A 1202 -35.33 28.76 23.23
N THR A 1203 -35.77 30.00 23.04
CA THR A 1203 -35.68 30.72 21.76
C THR A 1203 -34.84 31.98 21.94
N VAL A 1204 -33.80 32.13 21.12
CA VAL A 1204 -32.99 33.35 21.04
C VAL A 1204 -33.27 34.04 19.71
N GLU A 1205 -33.75 35.29 19.76
CA GLU A 1205 -33.98 36.11 18.57
C GLU A 1205 -32.89 37.19 18.48
N LEU A 1206 -32.18 37.21 17.34
CA LEU A 1206 -31.16 38.21 17.01
C LEU A 1206 -31.74 39.16 15.95
N ILE A 1207 -32.02 40.41 16.33
CA ILE A 1207 -32.75 41.37 15.49
C ILE A 1207 -31.82 42.50 15.07
N TYR A 1208 -31.39 42.48 13.81
CA TYR A 1208 -30.54 43.53 13.23
C TYR A 1208 -31.36 44.77 12.85
N TRP A 1209 -31.07 45.94 13.43
CA TRP A 1209 -31.69 47.21 13.03
C TRP A 1209 -30.75 47.95 12.06
N LYS A 1210 -31.17 48.11 10.80
CA LYS A 1210 -30.41 48.89 9.81
C LYS A 1210 -30.50 50.40 10.04
#